data_AF-A0A496XP40-F1
#
_entry.id   AF-A0A496XP40-F1
#
_cell.length_a   1.000
_cell.length_b   1.000
_cell.length_c   1.000
_cell.angle_alpha   90.00
_cell.angle_beta   90.00
_cell.angle_gamma   90.00
#
_symmetry.space_group_name_H-M   'P 1'
#
loop_
_entity.id
_entity.type
_entity.pdbx_description
1 polymer ?
#
loop_
_entity_poly.entity_id
_entity_poly.type
_entity_poly.pdbx_seq_one_letter_code
_entity_poly.pdbx_strand_id
1 'polypeptide(L)'
;MQDMRKTKIVLVQLGSPKSPSVRDVRSFLREFLGDPRVVDMNPTLWKLILNLFVLPLRPYKSSKLYKRIWNGKSFPLIDKSLEFGEGLNKKLEDEDIEVDVAFILSNPRFSDIWDKWESEDPSVRAEKWIIIPMFPQYSEATTASVKDCFFHEMKKRSQIPAFEFISNFHTSKAFIENSARKINETLARDNFSDLVISFHGIPKRRPIYKGDPYYRHCIETYELIKERVDKKINIHMTFQSRFGSEEWLTPYTDEYVKNLVDRGAENIAVYCPSFVTDCLETIDEIGHELKNEVADKGANLTQVECLNNDDNWQRDFAGFIKIHAKEKSELSFAPPEGINMPKLEMKSEPLSDYAKTSIKIVFLTLFLDLVGFSLIFPLFPALAKHYLLVDGNNFFLKAIFDGIQSLAFSSGQNYMGSVVLFGGALGALYSLLQFIAAPIWGVISDRVGRKPVLLISVFGMMVSYLLWFFSGSFTLLILARLIGGIMGGNISTATAVVADVTNKTNRVKGMAFVGIAFATGFIIGPAMGGILSFVDLTKIYPQLSSWGVNPFSAVALLAFLLSLVNFIFLLRQFKETLPKEKRLKGVVNRTFNPIKLFKPLPYKGVNLTNFGHFLFLMAFSGMEFTLTFLAVDRLGFSSMDNAYLFIFIGLVLAVVQGGVVRRKASEVGERKMALMGLFLLIPGLLAIGITKGVFMLYVGLFFLAAGGAMIIPCLTALVSIYTPDEEQGKSIGIFRSLGALARVFGPILGAIIYWKMGSGYPYFLGALFLIIPILMIRLLPEPELA
;
A
#
# COMPACT_ATOMS: atom_id res chain seq x y z
N MET A 1 62.40 4.60 -7.75
CA MET A 1 61.31 4.11 -8.63
C MET A 1 60.54 3.10 -7.80
N GLN A 2 59.29 3.41 -7.45
CA GLN A 2 58.39 2.42 -6.84
C GLN A 2 58.00 1.45 -7.96
N ASP A 3 58.28 0.15 -7.80
CA ASP A 3 57.73 -0.90 -8.67
C ASP A 3 56.22 -0.69 -8.73
N MET A 4 55.69 -0.35 -9.90
CA MET A 4 54.26 -0.22 -10.09
C MET A 4 53.65 -1.61 -10.05
N ARG A 5 52.76 -1.82 -9.10
CA ARG A 5 52.02 -3.07 -8.97
C ARG A 5 50.96 -3.14 -10.07
N LYS A 6 50.94 -4.24 -10.81
CA LYS A 6 49.93 -4.48 -11.86
C LYS A 6 48.51 -4.33 -11.30
N THR A 7 47.65 -3.62 -12.03
CA THR A 7 46.31 -3.23 -11.62
C THR A 7 45.25 -3.82 -12.56
N LYS A 8 44.25 -4.51 -12.01
CA LYS A 8 43.10 -5.03 -12.74
C LYS A 8 41.94 -4.03 -12.69
N ILE A 9 41.44 -3.61 -13.84
CA ILE A 9 40.23 -2.80 -13.96
C ILE A 9 39.05 -3.73 -14.25
N VAL A 10 38.02 -3.66 -13.43
CA VAL A 10 36.80 -4.45 -13.63
C VAL A 10 35.63 -3.51 -13.92
N LEU A 11 35.21 -3.47 -15.18
CA LEU A 11 34.05 -2.70 -15.63
C LEU A 11 32.79 -3.50 -15.35
N VAL A 12 31.83 -2.94 -14.61
CA VAL A 12 30.67 -3.71 -14.15
C VAL A 12 29.37 -3.14 -14.68
N GLN A 13 28.59 -3.96 -15.37
CA GLN A 13 27.29 -3.57 -15.92
C GLN A 13 26.17 -4.48 -15.36
N LEU A 14 24.90 -4.08 -15.53
CA LEU A 14 23.77 -4.86 -15.01
C LEU A 14 23.70 -6.26 -15.64
N GLY A 15 23.78 -6.33 -16.97
CA GLY A 15 23.60 -7.55 -17.75
C GLY A 15 22.25 -7.62 -18.48
N SER A 16 21.99 -8.75 -19.12
CA SER A 16 20.77 -9.07 -19.85
C SER A 16 20.40 -10.56 -19.67
N PRO A 17 19.15 -10.97 -19.95
CA PRO A 17 18.77 -12.38 -19.97
C PRO A 17 19.69 -13.21 -20.88
N LYS A 18 19.74 -14.53 -20.69
CA LYS A 18 20.53 -15.41 -21.57
C LYS A 18 19.99 -15.48 -23.00
N SER A 19 18.68 -15.37 -23.16
CA SER A 19 17.98 -15.35 -24.44
C SER A 19 16.61 -14.65 -24.26
N PRO A 20 15.88 -14.32 -25.34
CA PRO A 20 14.54 -13.76 -25.22
C PRO A 20 13.48 -14.81 -24.83
N SER A 21 13.88 -16.03 -24.47
CA SER A 21 12.94 -17.06 -24.01
C SER A 21 12.28 -16.64 -22.68
N VAL A 22 10.99 -16.96 -22.52
CA VAL A 22 10.24 -16.64 -21.28
C VAL A 22 10.93 -17.22 -20.04
N ARG A 23 11.57 -18.39 -20.16
CA ARG A 23 12.30 -19.06 -19.08
C ARG A 23 13.51 -18.24 -18.63
N ASP A 24 14.34 -17.79 -19.57
CA ASP A 24 15.56 -17.03 -19.26
C ASP A 24 15.24 -15.64 -18.75
N VAL A 25 14.24 -14.97 -19.35
CA VAL A 25 13.72 -13.69 -18.87
C VAL A 25 13.13 -13.83 -17.45
N ARG A 26 12.43 -14.93 -17.16
CA ARG A 26 11.95 -15.20 -15.79
C ARG A 26 13.09 -15.39 -14.80
N SER A 27 14.18 -16.07 -15.20
CA SER A 27 15.36 -16.25 -14.34
C SER A 27 16.02 -14.91 -14.04
N PHE A 28 16.26 -14.10 -15.07
CA PHE A 28 16.80 -12.76 -14.96
C PHE A 28 15.94 -11.87 -14.05
N LEU A 29 14.63 -11.79 -14.30
CA LEU A 29 13.71 -10.97 -13.50
C LEU A 29 13.61 -11.43 -12.05
N ARG A 30 13.78 -12.74 -11.76
CA ARG A 30 13.77 -13.26 -10.39
C ARG A 30 14.96 -12.72 -9.60
N GLU A 31 16.14 -12.70 -10.22
CA GLU A 31 17.36 -12.20 -9.59
C GLU A 31 17.33 -10.68 -9.47
N PHE A 32 17.04 -9.98 -10.57
CA PHE A 32 16.96 -8.51 -10.62
C PHE A 32 15.95 -7.94 -9.62
N LEU A 33 14.70 -8.42 -9.67
CA LEU A 33 13.67 -7.94 -8.75
C LEU A 33 13.82 -8.55 -7.35
N GLY A 34 14.64 -9.59 -7.18
CA GLY A 34 14.92 -10.18 -5.88
C GLY A 34 15.91 -9.37 -5.05
N ASP A 35 16.66 -8.46 -5.67
CA ASP A 35 17.63 -7.60 -5.02
C ASP A 35 16.95 -6.55 -4.11
N PRO A 36 17.24 -6.53 -2.80
CA PRO A 36 16.69 -5.54 -1.87
C PRO A 36 17.12 -4.10 -2.18
N ARG A 37 18.25 -3.89 -2.89
CA ARG A 37 18.67 -2.57 -3.38
C ARG A 37 17.78 -2.06 -4.49
N VAL A 38 17.24 -2.94 -5.32
CA VAL A 38 16.33 -2.61 -6.43
C VAL A 38 14.89 -2.47 -5.93
N VAL A 39 14.38 -3.47 -5.20
CA VAL A 39 13.05 -3.44 -4.60
C VAL A 39 13.14 -3.36 -3.08
N ASP A 40 13.09 -2.13 -2.59
CA ASP A 40 13.13 -1.83 -1.16
C ASP A 40 11.75 -2.01 -0.51
N MET A 41 11.43 -3.28 -0.23
CA MET A 41 10.27 -3.77 0.51
C MET A 41 10.73 -4.86 1.50
N ASN A 42 9.87 -5.23 2.46
CA ASN A 42 10.18 -6.36 3.35
C ASN A 42 10.48 -7.63 2.52
N PRO A 43 11.66 -8.26 2.69
CA PRO A 43 12.10 -9.35 1.79
C PRO A 43 11.16 -10.55 1.76
N THR A 44 10.54 -10.90 2.88
CA THR A 44 9.63 -12.06 2.97
C THR A 44 8.33 -11.78 2.24
N LEU A 45 7.72 -10.62 2.50
CA LEU A 45 6.50 -10.20 1.81
C LEU A 45 6.75 -10.04 0.31
N TRP A 46 7.88 -9.45 -0.07
CA TRP A 46 8.23 -9.28 -1.47
C TRP A 46 8.51 -10.60 -2.18
N LYS A 47 9.21 -11.56 -1.55
CA LYS A 47 9.40 -12.91 -2.12
C LYS A 47 8.06 -13.58 -2.40
N LEU A 48 7.06 -13.41 -1.54
CA LEU A 48 5.70 -13.90 -1.78
C LEU A 48 5.08 -13.22 -3.02
N ILE A 49 5.13 -11.89 -3.07
CA ILE A 49 4.57 -11.11 -4.19
C ILE A 49 5.26 -11.44 -5.52
N LEU A 50 6.59 -11.50 -5.50
CA LEU A 50 7.45 -11.77 -6.63
C LEU A 50 7.13 -13.15 -7.23
N ASN A 51 7.07 -14.19 -6.42
CA ASN A 51 6.88 -15.56 -6.91
C ASN A 51 5.42 -15.89 -7.26
N LEU A 52 4.44 -15.33 -6.56
CA LEU A 52 3.02 -15.64 -6.78
C LEU A 52 2.32 -14.74 -7.81
N PHE A 53 2.76 -13.49 -7.98
CA PHE A 53 2.06 -12.53 -8.84
C PHE A 53 2.94 -11.98 -9.97
N VAL A 54 4.18 -11.61 -9.68
CA VAL A 54 5.04 -10.94 -10.68
C VAL A 54 5.64 -11.94 -11.68
N LEU A 55 6.35 -12.97 -11.21
CA LEU A 55 7.04 -13.95 -12.05
C LEU A 55 6.11 -14.87 -12.88
N PRO A 56 4.84 -15.13 -12.50
CA PRO A 56 3.91 -15.83 -13.36
C PRO A 56 3.42 -15.01 -14.57
N LEU A 57 3.33 -13.69 -14.45
CA LEU A 57 2.69 -12.82 -15.45
C LEU A 57 3.66 -11.97 -16.26
N ARG A 58 4.65 -11.34 -15.60
CA ARG A 58 5.53 -10.34 -16.21
C ARG A 58 6.49 -10.89 -17.27
N PRO A 59 7.13 -12.06 -17.09
CA PRO A 59 8.14 -12.54 -18.04
C PRO A 59 7.61 -12.72 -19.47
N TYR A 60 6.35 -13.09 -19.65
CA TYR A 60 5.73 -13.23 -20.99
C TYR A 60 5.66 -11.89 -21.75
N LYS A 61 5.42 -10.78 -21.04
CA LYS A 61 5.42 -9.45 -21.65
C LYS A 61 6.86 -9.01 -21.93
N SER A 62 7.74 -9.10 -20.93
CA SER A 62 9.15 -8.70 -21.05
C SER A 62 9.90 -9.48 -22.13
N SER A 63 9.60 -10.76 -22.33
CA SER A 63 10.23 -11.56 -23.38
C SER A 63 9.94 -11.05 -24.79
N LYS A 64 8.78 -10.44 -25.02
CA LYS A 64 8.45 -9.82 -26.31
C LYS A 64 9.32 -8.58 -26.57
N LEU A 65 9.55 -7.78 -25.54
CA LEU A 65 10.43 -6.60 -25.59
C LEU A 65 11.87 -7.04 -25.91
N TYR A 66 12.42 -7.98 -25.12
CA TYR A 66 13.76 -8.52 -25.37
C TYR A 66 13.90 -9.17 -26.76
N LYS A 67 12.85 -9.81 -27.28
CA LYS A 67 12.90 -10.40 -28.62
C LYS A 67 13.12 -9.34 -29.72
N ARG A 68 12.64 -8.10 -29.54
CA ARG A 68 12.81 -7.02 -30.52
C ARG A 68 14.26 -6.53 -30.64
N ILE A 69 15.05 -6.69 -29.58
CA ILE A 69 16.46 -6.24 -29.54
C ILE A 69 17.47 -7.39 -29.63
N TRP A 70 17.01 -8.62 -29.92
CA TRP A 70 17.86 -9.80 -29.99
C TRP A 70 18.52 -9.92 -31.37
N ASN A 71 19.84 -9.97 -31.43
CA ASN A 71 20.58 -10.07 -32.70
C ASN A 71 20.72 -11.52 -33.23
N GLY A 72 20.08 -12.50 -32.57
CA GLY A 72 20.20 -13.93 -32.88
C GLY A 72 21.16 -14.68 -31.96
N LYS A 73 22.18 -14.01 -31.43
CA LYS A 73 23.24 -14.62 -30.61
C LYS A 73 23.34 -14.05 -29.20
N SER A 74 23.17 -12.74 -29.04
CA SER A 74 23.38 -12.01 -27.79
C SER A 74 22.60 -10.69 -27.78
N PHE A 75 22.61 -10.00 -26.64
CA PHE A 75 21.97 -8.70 -26.48
C PHE A 75 22.98 -7.57 -26.70
N PRO A 76 22.57 -6.42 -27.28
CA PRO A 76 23.46 -5.28 -27.53
C PRO A 76 24.26 -4.84 -26.31
N LEU A 77 23.64 -4.84 -25.12
CA LEU A 77 24.32 -4.49 -23.87
C LEU A 77 25.49 -5.41 -23.57
N ILE A 78 25.37 -6.71 -23.83
CA ILE A 78 26.44 -7.68 -23.56
C ILE A 78 27.57 -7.50 -24.58
N ASP A 79 27.25 -7.57 -25.87
CA ASP A 79 28.25 -7.54 -26.94
C ASP A 79 29.05 -6.23 -26.92
N LYS A 80 28.35 -5.09 -26.86
CA LYS A 80 29.00 -3.77 -26.87
C LYS A 80 29.80 -3.50 -25.60
N SER A 81 29.40 -4.05 -24.44
CA SER A 81 30.20 -3.91 -23.21
C SER A 81 31.50 -4.71 -23.28
N LEU A 82 31.46 -5.93 -23.83
CA LEU A 82 32.65 -6.75 -24.03
C LEU A 82 33.60 -6.11 -25.06
N GLU A 83 33.07 -5.65 -26.21
CA GLU A 83 33.84 -4.93 -27.22
C GLU A 83 34.45 -3.65 -26.67
N PHE A 84 33.73 -2.93 -25.80
CA PHE A 84 34.27 -1.75 -25.12
C PHE A 84 35.45 -2.10 -24.20
N GLY A 85 35.36 -3.18 -23.43
CA GLY A 85 36.45 -3.69 -22.60
C GLY A 85 37.68 -4.10 -23.41
N GLU A 86 37.47 -4.84 -24.51
CA GLU A 86 38.55 -5.24 -25.43
C GLU A 86 39.22 -4.02 -26.08
N GLY A 87 38.43 -3.04 -26.52
CA GLY A 87 38.92 -1.79 -27.10
C GLY A 87 39.73 -0.97 -26.08
N LEU A 88 39.26 -0.87 -24.85
CA LEU A 88 40.01 -0.23 -23.76
C LEU A 88 41.34 -0.91 -23.49
N ASN A 89 41.36 -2.25 -23.43
CA ASN A 89 42.59 -3.00 -23.21
C ASN A 89 43.62 -2.71 -24.31
N LYS A 90 43.15 -2.59 -25.57
CA LYS A 90 43.99 -2.19 -26.71
C LYS A 90 44.48 -0.74 -26.63
N LYS A 91 43.66 0.20 -26.16
CA LYS A 91 44.04 1.64 -26.08
C LYS A 91 44.92 1.97 -24.89
N LEU A 92 44.89 1.16 -23.84
CA LEU A 92 45.74 1.33 -22.69
C LEU A 92 47.20 0.99 -23.02
N GLU A 93 47.50 -0.03 -23.82
CA GLU A 93 48.87 -0.45 -24.20
C GLU A 93 49.85 -0.41 -23.00
N ASP A 94 49.43 -0.90 -21.85
CA ASP A 94 50.14 -0.80 -20.57
C ASP A 94 50.18 -2.19 -19.93
N GLU A 95 51.36 -2.80 -19.87
CA GLU A 95 51.52 -4.16 -19.34
C GLU A 95 51.13 -4.26 -17.84
N ASP A 96 51.14 -3.11 -17.15
CA ASP A 96 50.75 -3.00 -15.75
C ASP A 96 49.23 -2.82 -15.56
N ILE A 97 48.42 -2.73 -16.62
CA ILE A 97 46.97 -2.56 -16.53
C ILE A 97 46.24 -3.59 -17.40
N GLU A 98 45.35 -4.35 -16.77
CA GLU A 98 44.48 -5.30 -17.47
C GLU A 98 43.01 -4.96 -17.24
N VAL A 99 42.18 -5.07 -18.28
CA VAL A 99 40.75 -4.74 -18.23
C VAL A 99 39.91 -5.99 -18.42
N ASP A 100 39.03 -6.26 -17.47
CA ASP A 100 37.98 -7.27 -17.58
C ASP A 100 36.59 -6.61 -17.44
N VAL A 101 35.58 -7.23 -18.04
CA VAL A 101 34.18 -6.81 -17.93
C VAL A 101 33.42 -7.85 -17.13
N ALA A 102 32.57 -7.41 -16.22
CA ALA A 102 31.70 -8.27 -15.43
C ALA A 102 30.25 -7.78 -15.47
N PHE A 103 29.31 -8.68 -15.24
CA PHE A 103 27.90 -8.36 -15.11
C PHE A 103 27.34 -8.84 -13.76
N ILE A 104 26.36 -8.11 -13.23
CA ILE A 104 25.67 -8.49 -11.99
C ILE A 104 24.75 -9.69 -12.24
N LEU A 105 24.07 -9.71 -13.38
CA LEU A 105 22.98 -10.66 -13.69
C LEU A 105 23.27 -11.59 -14.87
N SER A 106 24.46 -11.49 -15.47
CA SER A 106 24.88 -12.25 -16.65
C SER A 106 26.34 -12.70 -16.49
N ASN A 107 26.79 -13.60 -17.37
CA ASN A 107 28.20 -13.98 -17.41
C ASN A 107 28.95 -13.11 -18.43
N PRO A 108 30.25 -12.83 -18.23
CA PRO A 108 31.06 -13.19 -17.04
C PRO A 108 30.62 -12.43 -15.78
N ARG A 109 30.57 -13.11 -14.63
CA ARG A 109 30.29 -12.55 -13.30
C ARG A 109 31.58 -12.24 -12.56
N PHE A 110 31.49 -11.53 -11.44
CA PHE A 110 32.63 -11.34 -10.54
C PHE A 110 33.32 -12.64 -10.15
N SER A 111 32.57 -13.73 -9.94
CA SER A 111 33.15 -15.05 -9.65
C SER A 111 34.06 -15.53 -10.76
N ASP A 112 33.65 -15.36 -12.03
CA ASP A 112 34.41 -15.81 -13.19
C ASP A 112 35.73 -15.01 -13.34
N ILE A 113 35.68 -13.69 -13.08
CA ILE A 113 36.86 -12.82 -13.08
C ILE A 113 37.81 -13.17 -11.93
N TRP A 114 37.25 -13.46 -10.75
CA TRP A 114 38.04 -13.83 -9.58
C TRP A 114 38.69 -15.20 -9.74
N ASP A 115 37.97 -16.19 -10.28
CA ASP A 115 38.50 -17.53 -10.57
C ASP A 115 39.66 -17.45 -11.57
N LYS A 116 39.50 -16.64 -12.63
CA LYS A 116 40.56 -16.36 -13.60
C LYS A 116 41.79 -15.76 -12.91
N TRP A 117 41.59 -14.70 -12.12
CA TRP A 117 42.67 -14.04 -11.38
C TRP A 117 43.39 -14.94 -10.38
N GLU A 118 42.66 -15.81 -9.66
CA GLU A 118 43.25 -16.79 -8.72
C GLU A 118 44.08 -17.87 -9.44
N SER A 119 43.80 -18.13 -10.72
CA SER A 119 44.56 -19.08 -11.54
C SER A 119 45.82 -18.50 -12.21
N GLU A 120 45.96 -17.17 -12.25
CA GLU A 120 47.13 -16.50 -12.83
C GLU A 120 48.40 -16.75 -11.99
N ASP A 121 49.58 -16.81 -12.60
CA ASP A 121 50.84 -16.97 -11.85
C ASP A 121 51.02 -15.78 -10.87
N PRO A 122 51.25 -16.03 -9.55
CA PRO A 122 51.47 -14.98 -8.57
C PRO A 122 52.52 -13.93 -8.96
N SER A 123 53.51 -14.25 -9.80
CA SER A 123 54.55 -13.30 -10.22
C SER A 123 54.08 -12.26 -11.24
N VAL A 124 52.97 -12.51 -11.95
CA VAL A 124 52.41 -11.62 -12.99
C VAL A 124 50.98 -11.17 -12.69
N ARG A 125 50.45 -11.57 -11.53
CA ARG A 125 49.08 -11.34 -11.09
C ARG A 125 48.89 -9.89 -10.62
N ALA A 126 47.76 -9.28 -10.95
CA ALA A 126 47.44 -7.94 -10.47
C ALA A 126 47.28 -7.90 -8.93
N GLU A 127 47.91 -6.93 -8.26
CA GLU A 127 47.81 -6.76 -6.80
C GLU A 127 46.72 -5.77 -6.37
N LYS A 128 46.31 -4.87 -7.27
CA LYS A 128 45.26 -3.88 -7.05
C LYS A 128 44.11 -4.06 -8.04
N TRP A 129 42.88 -3.93 -7.56
CA TRP A 129 41.67 -3.93 -8.39
C TRP A 129 41.01 -2.54 -8.36
N ILE A 130 40.58 -2.03 -9.50
CA ILE A 130 39.73 -0.84 -9.59
C ILE A 130 38.41 -1.28 -10.22
N ILE A 131 37.34 -1.23 -9.43
CA ILE A 131 36.01 -1.62 -9.85
C ILE A 131 35.26 -0.36 -10.28
N ILE A 132 34.78 -0.36 -11.53
CA ILE A 132 34.08 0.76 -12.16
C ILE A 132 32.69 0.28 -12.58
N PRO A 133 31.65 0.54 -11.78
CA PRO A 133 30.27 0.37 -12.21
C PRO A 133 30.01 1.30 -13.41
N MET A 134 29.63 0.73 -14.56
CA MET A 134 29.38 1.44 -15.81
C MET A 134 28.01 2.15 -15.81
N PHE A 135 27.69 2.78 -14.68
CA PHE A 135 26.57 3.68 -14.44
C PHE A 135 27.18 5.04 -14.10
N PRO A 136 27.11 6.04 -14.99
CA PRO A 136 27.80 7.32 -14.75
C PRO A 136 27.34 7.96 -13.45
N GLN A 137 26.02 8.01 -13.20
CA GLN A 137 25.42 8.55 -11.98
C GLN A 137 25.26 7.45 -10.92
N TYR A 138 25.78 7.69 -9.72
CA TYR A 138 25.54 6.80 -8.57
C TYR A 138 24.06 6.67 -8.23
N SER A 139 23.58 5.45 -7.99
CA SER A 139 22.34 5.17 -7.26
C SER A 139 22.49 3.97 -6.32
N GLU A 140 21.68 3.93 -5.25
CA GLU A 140 21.52 2.74 -4.41
C GLU A 140 21.09 1.52 -5.24
N ALA A 141 20.24 1.70 -6.25
CA ALA A 141 19.69 0.58 -7.03
C ALA A 141 20.67 -0.04 -8.05
N THR A 142 21.81 0.61 -8.32
CA THR A 142 22.79 0.18 -9.32
C THR A 142 24.18 0.05 -8.71
N THR A 143 24.89 1.15 -8.46
CA THR A 143 26.26 1.15 -7.95
C THR A 143 26.38 0.48 -6.58
N ALA A 144 25.42 0.68 -5.68
CA ALA A 144 25.45 -0.02 -4.38
C ALA A 144 25.14 -1.52 -4.51
N SER A 145 24.29 -1.92 -5.48
CA SER A 145 24.06 -3.34 -5.81
C SER A 145 25.35 -4.00 -6.34
N VAL A 146 26.11 -3.32 -7.20
CA VAL A 146 27.45 -3.79 -7.64
C VAL A 146 28.36 -4.03 -6.44
N LYS A 147 28.42 -3.07 -5.50
CA LYS A 147 29.23 -3.21 -4.28
C LYS A 147 28.78 -4.40 -3.43
N ASP A 148 27.47 -4.58 -3.24
CA ASP A 148 26.94 -5.73 -2.50
C ASP A 148 27.31 -7.06 -3.18
N CYS A 149 27.26 -7.13 -4.52
CA CYS A 149 27.67 -8.30 -5.29
C CYS A 149 29.17 -8.62 -5.10
N PHE A 150 30.03 -7.62 -5.24
CA PHE A 150 31.47 -7.74 -4.99
C PHE A 150 31.76 -8.22 -3.56
N PHE A 151 31.17 -7.58 -2.55
CA PHE A 151 31.38 -7.97 -1.15
C PHE A 151 30.81 -9.35 -0.81
N HIS A 152 29.72 -9.75 -1.46
CA HIS A 152 29.19 -11.10 -1.32
C HIS A 152 30.16 -12.15 -1.86
N GLU A 153 30.81 -11.87 -2.98
CA GLU A 153 31.81 -12.77 -3.56
C GLU A 153 33.10 -12.79 -2.75
N MET A 154 33.59 -11.61 -2.33
CA MET A 154 34.78 -11.46 -1.48
C MET A 154 34.71 -12.30 -0.20
N LYS A 155 33.53 -12.44 0.42
CA LYS A 155 33.32 -13.28 1.61
C LYS A 155 33.64 -14.76 1.41
N LYS A 156 33.68 -15.24 0.16
CA LYS A 156 33.96 -16.63 -0.20
C LYS A 156 35.44 -16.86 -0.52
N ARG A 157 36.25 -15.80 -0.62
CA ARG A 157 37.62 -15.84 -1.14
C ARG A 157 38.62 -15.73 0.00
N SER A 158 39.74 -16.46 -0.12
CA SER A 158 40.81 -16.44 0.89
C SER A 158 41.84 -15.35 0.59
N GLN A 159 42.14 -15.11 -0.69
CA GLN A 159 42.99 -14.01 -1.13
C GLN A 159 42.13 -12.85 -1.59
N ILE A 160 42.36 -11.67 -1.01
CA ILE A 160 41.63 -10.44 -1.33
C ILE A 160 42.66 -9.41 -1.79
N PRO A 161 42.62 -8.95 -3.05
CA PRO A 161 43.53 -7.92 -3.55
C PRO A 161 43.22 -6.57 -2.89
N ALA A 162 44.16 -5.62 -2.94
CA ALA A 162 43.82 -4.24 -2.64
C ALA A 162 42.77 -3.76 -3.65
N PHE A 163 41.73 -3.04 -3.23
CA PHE A 163 40.68 -2.64 -4.16
C PHE A 163 40.20 -1.20 -3.96
N GLU A 164 39.67 -0.62 -5.03
CA GLU A 164 39.10 0.72 -5.07
C GLU A 164 37.82 0.73 -5.92
N PHE A 165 36.85 1.57 -5.55
CA PHE A 165 35.62 1.76 -6.32
C PHE A 165 35.54 3.18 -6.88
N ILE A 166 35.47 3.32 -8.20
CA ILE A 166 35.06 4.56 -8.84
C ILE A 166 33.54 4.60 -8.80
N SER A 167 32.98 5.27 -7.80
CA SER A 167 31.54 5.16 -7.48
C SER A 167 30.63 5.93 -8.45
N ASN A 168 31.18 6.88 -9.21
CA ASN A 168 30.51 7.62 -10.28
C ASN A 168 31.58 8.26 -11.17
N PHE A 169 31.20 8.63 -12.39
CA PHE A 169 32.04 9.39 -13.32
C PHE A 169 31.18 10.37 -14.16
N HIS A 170 30.02 10.76 -13.63
CA HIS A 170 28.99 11.55 -14.32
C HIS A 170 29.42 12.97 -14.66
N THR A 171 30.47 13.49 -14.02
CA THR A 171 31.11 14.77 -14.37
C THR A 171 32.48 14.61 -15.04
N SER A 172 32.90 13.38 -15.33
CA SER A 172 34.22 13.15 -15.95
C SER A 172 34.26 13.79 -17.34
N LYS A 173 35.41 14.38 -17.69
CA LYS A 173 35.58 15.03 -19.01
C LYS A 173 35.37 14.02 -20.14
N ALA A 174 35.90 12.82 -19.98
CA ALA A 174 35.74 11.72 -20.93
C ALA A 174 34.26 11.42 -21.22
N PHE A 175 33.41 11.36 -20.19
CA PHE A 175 31.99 11.05 -20.35
C PHE A 175 31.21 12.21 -20.96
N ILE A 176 31.36 13.42 -20.41
CA ILE A 176 30.57 14.58 -20.81
C ILE A 176 30.89 15.02 -22.25
N GLU A 177 32.17 15.11 -22.62
CA GLU A 177 32.57 15.55 -23.96
C GLU A 177 32.14 14.55 -25.03
N ASN A 178 32.28 13.24 -24.78
CA ASN A 178 31.84 12.22 -25.74
C ASN A 178 30.31 12.15 -25.85
N SER A 179 29.58 12.39 -24.77
CA SER A 179 28.11 12.49 -24.78
C SER A 179 27.67 13.68 -25.64
N ALA A 180 28.22 14.87 -25.39
CA ALA A 180 27.92 16.06 -26.17
C ALA A 180 28.30 15.90 -27.64
N ARG A 181 29.45 15.28 -27.94
CA ARG A 181 29.85 14.96 -29.31
C ARG A 181 28.82 14.09 -30.02
N LYS A 182 28.36 12.99 -29.41
CA LYS A 182 27.34 12.13 -30.04
C LYS A 182 26.02 12.83 -30.26
N ILE A 183 25.60 13.65 -29.32
CA ILE A 183 24.42 14.50 -29.49
C ILE A 183 24.62 15.42 -30.70
N ASN A 184 25.70 16.19 -30.75
CA ASN A 184 25.96 17.14 -31.84
C ASN A 184 26.11 16.44 -33.21
N GLU A 185 26.74 15.26 -33.26
CA GLU A 185 26.82 14.44 -34.48
C GLU A 185 25.42 14.01 -34.97
N THR A 186 24.50 13.68 -34.06
CA THR A 186 23.11 13.37 -34.44
C THR A 186 22.34 14.62 -34.84
N LEU A 187 22.46 15.71 -34.08
CA LEU A 187 21.79 16.97 -34.38
C LEU A 187 22.24 17.59 -35.70
N ALA A 188 23.44 17.28 -36.18
CA ALA A 188 23.93 17.74 -37.48
C ALA A 188 23.32 16.98 -38.68
N ARG A 189 22.66 15.83 -38.46
CA ARG A 189 22.11 14.98 -39.54
C ARG A 189 20.75 15.45 -40.05
N ASP A 190 20.00 16.16 -39.23
CA ASP A 190 18.63 16.59 -39.53
C ASP A 190 18.28 17.85 -38.73
N ASN A 191 17.16 18.49 -39.06
CA ASN A 191 16.69 19.69 -38.37
C ASN A 191 15.80 19.34 -37.17
N PHE A 192 16.40 19.27 -35.99
CA PHE A 192 15.71 18.99 -34.73
C PHE A 192 15.27 20.27 -34.02
N SER A 193 14.03 20.32 -33.54
CA SER A 193 13.50 21.43 -32.74
C SER A 193 13.78 21.28 -31.25
N ASP A 194 13.87 20.03 -30.78
CA ASP A 194 13.97 19.67 -29.38
C ASP A 194 14.93 18.49 -29.15
N LEU A 195 15.77 18.61 -28.13
CA LEU A 195 16.58 17.54 -27.56
C LEU A 195 16.04 17.20 -26.18
N VAL A 196 15.72 15.92 -25.95
CA VAL A 196 15.30 15.41 -24.65
C VAL A 196 16.40 14.53 -24.07
N ILE A 197 16.99 14.98 -22.95
CA ILE A 197 17.94 14.21 -22.17
C ILE A 197 17.15 13.42 -21.12
N SER A 198 16.95 12.13 -21.39
CA SER A 198 16.11 11.21 -20.62
C SER A 198 16.95 10.33 -19.70
N PHE A 199 16.84 10.53 -18.40
CA PHE A 199 17.49 9.67 -17.40
C PHE A 199 16.58 8.50 -17.01
N HIS A 200 17.12 7.36 -16.59
CA HIS A 200 16.27 6.32 -15.98
C HIS A 200 15.66 6.86 -14.67
N GLY A 201 14.35 6.74 -14.49
CA GLY A 201 13.66 7.20 -13.30
C GLY A 201 13.97 6.35 -12.07
N ILE A 202 13.83 6.92 -10.87
CA ILE A 202 13.80 6.17 -9.61
C ILE A 202 12.64 6.69 -8.74
N PRO A 203 12.15 5.91 -7.76
CA PRO A 203 11.16 6.41 -6.80
C PRO A 203 11.65 7.66 -6.05
N LYS A 204 10.84 8.73 -5.99
CA LYS A 204 11.20 10.02 -5.37
C LYS A 204 11.67 9.88 -3.92
N ARG A 205 11.17 8.87 -3.20
CA ARG A 205 11.55 8.60 -1.81
C ARG A 205 13.05 8.31 -1.62
N ARG A 206 13.75 7.82 -2.64
CA ARG A 206 15.19 7.50 -2.55
C ARG A 206 16.02 8.79 -2.37
N PRO A 207 15.95 9.78 -3.27
CA PRO A 207 16.64 11.04 -3.05
C PRO A 207 16.08 11.82 -1.84
N ILE A 208 14.76 11.82 -1.61
CA ILE A 208 14.15 12.62 -0.54
C ILE A 208 14.46 12.08 0.87
N TYR A 209 14.27 10.77 1.11
CA TYR A 209 14.34 10.20 2.46
C TYR A 209 15.55 9.30 2.73
N LYS A 210 16.21 8.79 1.68
CA LYS A 210 17.44 7.98 1.83
C LYS A 210 18.72 8.74 1.50
N GLY A 211 18.62 9.94 0.93
CA GLY A 211 19.78 10.72 0.50
C GLY A 211 20.52 10.10 -0.69
N ASP A 212 19.81 9.36 -1.57
CA ASP A 212 20.40 8.86 -2.81
C ASP A 212 20.80 10.05 -3.72
N PRO A 213 22.10 10.22 -4.09
CA PRO A 213 22.57 11.38 -4.84
C PRO A 213 22.18 11.36 -6.32
N TYR A 214 21.54 10.30 -6.81
CA TYR A 214 21.23 10.10 -8.23
C TYR A 214 20.56 11.33 -8.88
N TYR A 215 19.54 11.91 -8.26
CA TYR A 215 18.85 13.07 -8.82
C TYR A 215 19.77 14.27 -9.03
N ARG A 216 20.64 14.55 -8.04
CA ARG A 216 21.65 15.61 -8.14
C ARG A 216 22.63 15.31 -9.26
N HIS A 217 23.14 14.09 -9.35
CA HIS A 217 24.07 13.68 -10.40
C HIS A 217 23.44 13.79 -11.81
N CYS A 218 22.15 13.48 -11.95
CA CYS A 218 21.44 13.68 -13.22
C CYS A 218 21.39 15.16 -13.62
N ILE A 219 21.11 16.07 -12.68
CA ILE A 219 21.09 17.51 -12.97
C ILE A 219 22.48 18.01 -13.34
N GLU A 220 23.51 17.61 -12.60
CA GLU A 220 24.90 17.99 -12.90
C GLU A 220 25.32 17.50 -14.30
N THR A 221 25.00 16.26 -14.66
CA THR A 221 25.21 15.75 -16.03
C THR A 221 24.43 16.54 -17.07
N TYR A 222 23.16 16.84 -16.81
CA TYR A 222 22.29 17.58 -17.73
C TYR A 222 22.86 18.97 -18.03
N GLU A 223 23.24 19.74 -17.01
CA GLU A 223 23.79 21.09 -17.21
C GLU A 223 25.14 21.03 -17.94
N LEU A 224 26.03 20.11 -17.57
CA LEU A 224 27.33 19.96 -18.23
C LEU A 224 27.21 19.55 -19.72
N ILE A 225 26.25 18.68 -20.06
CA ILE A 225 25.97 18.33 -21.47
C ILE A 225 25.34 19.52 -22.18
N LYS A 226 24.35 20.18 -21.58
CA LYS A 226 23.63 21.31 -22.16
C LYS A 226 24.55 22.47 -22.53
N GLU A 227 25.58 22.73 -21.73
CA GLU A 227 26.61 23.75 -22.03
C GLU A 227 27.42 23.46 -23.31
N ARG A 228 27.49 22.19 -23.73
CA ARG A 228 28.32 21.69 -24.84
C ARG A 228 27.53 21.30 -26.08
N VAL A 229 26.21 21.36 -26.02
CA VAL A 229 25.31 21.12 -27.15
C VAL A 229 24.94 22.45 -27.80
N ASP A 230 24.62 22.43 -29.11
CA ASP A 230 24.18 23.64 -29.83
C ASP A 230 23.05 24.38 -29.09
N LYS A 231 23.20 25.69 -28.91
CA LYS A 231 22.23 26.54 -28.19
C LYS A 231 20.99 26.89 -29.03
N LYS A 232 20.94 26.48 -30.30
CA LYS A 232 19.80 26.71 -31.20
C LYS A 232 18.62 25.78 -30.98
N ILE A 233 18.81 24.68 -30.24
CA ILE A 233 17.76 23.69 -29.96
C ILE A 233 17.23 23.83 -28.53
N ASN A 234 15.96 23.53 -28.32
CA ASN A 234 15.39 23.47 -26.97
C ASN A 234 15.83 22.17 -26.28
N ILE A 235 16.48 22.27 -25.11
CA ILE A 235 17.03 21.10 -24.40
C ILE A 235 16.24 20.84 -23.12
N HIS A 236 15.65 19.66 -23.01
CA HIS A 236 14.75 19.25 -21.93
C HIS A 236 15.35 18.12 -21.10
N MET A 237 14.99 18.07 -19.82
CA MET A 237 15.38 16.99 -18.91
C MET A 237 14.15 16.19 -18.47
N THR A 238 14.19 14.87 -18.63
CA THR A 238 13.08 13.96 -18.29
C THR A 238 13.57 12.68 -17.62
N PHE A 239 12.64 11.88 -17.10
CA PHE A 239 12.90 10.58 -16.50
C PHE A 239 12.01 9.47 -17.10
N GLN A 240 12.61 8.38 -17.56
CA GLN A 240 11.93 7.23 -18.20
C GLN A 240 11.76 6.03 -17.27
N SER A 241 11.13 4.95 -17.77
CA SER A 241 11.10 3.63 -17.13
C SER A 241 10.53 3.60 -15.69
N ARG A 242 9.28 4.07 -15.51
CA ARG A 242 8.57 4.01 -14.21
C ARG A 242 7.99 2.62 -13.91
N PHE A 243 8.11 2.17 -12.66
CA PHE A 243 7.57 0.88 -12.22
C PHE A 243 6.77 0.94 -10.91
N GLY A 244 5.57 0.34 -10.93
CA GLY A 244 4.69 0.25 -9.76
C GLY A 244 3.80 1.49 -9.57
N SER A 245 3.22 1.62 -8.37
CA SER A 245 2.27 2.68 -8.02
C SER A 245 2.86 3.73 -7.06
N GLU A 246 4.18 3.81 -6.98
CA GLU A 246 4.87 4.82 -6.18
C GLU A 246 5.09 6.08 -7.05
N GLU A 247 5.39 7.23 -6.43
CA GLU A 247 5.77 8.43 -7.16
C GLU A 247 7.25 8.36 -7.58
N TRP A 248 7.52 8.54 -8.88
CA TRP A 248 8.85 8.51 -9.47
C TRP A 248 9.32 9.92 -9.82
N LEU A 249 10.62 10.07 -10.08
CA LEU A 249 11.16 11.33 -10.59
C LEU A 249 10.42 11.77 -11.86
N THR A 250 10.16 13.08 -11.94
CA THR A 250 9.36 13.74 -12.98
C THR A 250 10.14 14.91 -13.56
N PRO A 251 9.86 15.35 -14.80
CA PRO A 251 8.77 14.90 -15.70
C PRO A 251 9.01 13.53 -16.34
N TYR A 252 7.94 12.79 -16.65
CA TYR A 252 8.03 11.48 -17.30
C TYR A 252 8.28 11.63 -18.80
N THR A 253 9.28 10.91 -19.35
CA THR A 253 9.70 11.05 -20.76
C THR A 253 8.56 10.80 -21.75
N ASP A 254 7.77 9.75 -21.54
CA ASP A 254 6.62 9.39 -22.39
C ASP A 254 5.58 10.51 -22.48
N GLU A 255 5.13 11.01 -21.33
CA GLU A 255 4.14 12.09 -21.25
C GLU A 255 4.72 13.43 -21.72
N TYR A 256 5.97 13.73 -21.38
CA TYR A 256 6.60 15.01 -21.72
C TYR A 256 6.83 15.15 -23.23
N VAL A 257 7.36 14.10 -23.88
CA VAL A 257 7.57 14.11 -25.34
C VAL A 257 6.24 14.21 -26.09
N LYS A 258 5.20 13.47 -25.66
CA LYS A 258 3.85 13.62 -26.23
C LYS A 258 3.31 15.05 -26.12
N ASN A 259 3.58 15.72 -25.01
CA ASN A 259 3.20 17.13 -24.82
C ASN A 259 4.02 18.10 -25.67
N LEU A 260 5.29 17.79 -25.98
CA LEU A 260 6.08 18.59 -26.93
C LEU A 260 5.48 18.51 -28.34
N VAL A 261 5.10 17.30 -28.78
CA VAL A 261 4.42 17.11 -30.07
C VAL A 261 3.09 17.88 -30.10
N ASP A 262 2.29 17.82 -29.03
CA ASP A 262 1.03 18.58 -28.92
C ASP A 262 1.26 20.11 -28.95
N ARG A 263 2.48 20.58 -28.67
CA ARG A 263 2.89 21.99 -28.75
C ARG A 263 3.57 22.36 -30.07
N GLY A 264 3.64 21.41 -31.03
CA GLY A 264 4.17 21.65 -32.38
C GLY A 264 5.61 21.19 -32.61
N ALA A 265 6.21 20.39 -31.72
CA ALA A 265 7.52 19.80 -31.98
C ALA A 265 7.41 18.69 -33.05
N GLU A 266 8.12 18.85 -34.17
CA GLU A 266 8.05 17.94 -35.32
C GLU A 266 9.19 16.91 -35.34
N ASN A 267 10.41 17.30 -34.98
CA ASN A 267 11.59 16.43 -35.00
C ASN A 267 12.32 16.49 -33.65
N ILE A 268 12.28 15.38 -32.89
CA ILE A 268 12.76 15.31 -31.52
C ILE A 268 13.93 14.32 -31.44
N ALA A 269 15.05 14.74 -30.87
CA ALA A 269 16.16 13.86 -30.53
C ALA A 269 16.07 13.43 -29.06
N VAL A 270 16.35 12.17 -28.73
CA VAL A 270 16.35 11.68 -27.34
C VAL A 270 17.68 11.01 -26.99
N TYR A 271 18.37 11.49 -25.96
CA TYR A 271 19.62 10.92 -25.45
C TYR A 271 19.46 10.39 -24.03
N CYS A 272 20.07 9.22 -23.73
CA CYS A 272 19.89 8.52 -22.46
C CYS A 272 21.21 8.39 -21.65
N PRO A 273 21.64 9.45 -20.93
CA PRO A 273 22.94 9.48 -20.24
C PRO A 273 23.05 8.58 -18.99
N SER A 274 21.95 7.96 -18.56
CA SER A 274 22.00 6.92 -17.51
C SER A 274 22.68 5.63 -17.97
N PHE A 275 22.86 5.48 -19.28
CA PHE A 275 23.45 4.30 -19.91
C PHE A 275 24.61 4.70 -20.82
N VAL A 276 25.74 4.03 -20.68
CA VAL A 276 26.87 4.15 -21.61
C VAL A 276 26.78 3.19 -22.79
N THR A 277 25.89 2.20 -22.72
CA THR A 277 25.71 1.15 -23.72
C THR A 277 24.23 0.96 -24.01
N ASP A 278 23.89 0.77 -25.28
CA ASP A 278 22.51 0.54 -25.68
C ASP A 278 21.93 -0.73 -25.04
N CYS A 279 20.69 -0.62 -24.59
CA CYS A 279 19.98 -1.64 -23.84
C CYS A 279 18.49 -1.66 -24.22
N LEU A 280 17.69 -2.40 -23.45
CA LEU A 280 16.25 -2.49 -23.68
C LEU A 280 15.58 -1.12 -23.57
N GLU A 281 16.01 -0.33 -22.60
CA GLU A 281 15.46 0.98 -22.28
C GLU A 281 15.80 2.02 -23.37
N THR A 282 16.91 1.86 -24.11
CA THR A 282 17.26 2.81 -25.17
C THR A 282 16.72 2.39 -26.53
N ILE A 283 16.94 1.13 -26.93
CA ILE A 283 16.55 0.65 -28.27
C ILE A 283 15.04 0.39 -28.34
N ASP A 284 14.44 -0.25 -27.34
CA ASP A 284 13.04 -0.65 -27.39
C ASP A 284 12.12 0.42 -26.81
N GLU A 285 12.32 0.87 -25.56
CA GLU A 285 11.43 1.84 -24.91
C GLU A 285 11.45 3.21 -25.63
N ILE A 286 12.64 3.75 -25.94
CA ILE A 286 12.77 5.03 -26.66
C ILE A 286 12.78 4.84 -28.18
N GLY A 287 13.67 4.00 -28.69
CA GLY A 287 13.89 3.83 -30.13
C GLY A 287 12.75 3.15 -30.90
N HIS A 288 11.84 2.45 -30.21
CA HIS A 288 10.71 1.76 -30.82
C HIS A 288 9.36 2.18 -30.23
N GLU A 289 9.11 2.01 -28.92
CA GLU A 289 7.79 2.28 -28.32
C GLU A 289 7.46 3.77 -28.36
N LEU A 290 8.28 4.64 -27.75
CA LEU A 290 8.05 6.09 -27.77
C LEU A 290 8.13 6.66 -29.18
N LYS A 291 9.03 6.15 -30.02
CA LYS A 291 9.12 6.52 -31.44
C LYS A 291 7.81 6.29 -32.18
N ASN A 292 7.20 5.11 -32.02
CA ASN A 292 5.92 4.79 -32.64
C ASN A 292 4.78 5.66 -32.08
N GLU A 293 4.74 5.89 -30.76
CA GLU A 293 3.73 6.76 -30.14
C GLU A 293 3.82 8.21 -30.62
N VAL A 294 5.03 8.69 -30.93
CA VAL A 294 5.27 10.03 -31.50
C VAL A 294 4.92 10.07 -32.99
N ALA A 295 5.26 9.02 -33.74
CA ALA A 295 4.88 8.88 -35.15
C ALA A 295 3.35 8.86 -35.35
N ASP A 296 2.61 8.20 -34.45
CA ASP A 296 1.13 8.20 -34.44
C ASP A 296 0.53 9.61 -34.27
N LYS A 297 1.31 10.54 -33.70
CA LYS A 297 0.94 11.96 -33.56
C LYS A 297 1.48 12.87 -34.68
N GLY A 298 2.16 12.31 -35.68
CA GLY A 298 2.66 13.04 -36.84
C GLY A 298 4.03 13.71 -36.67
N ALA A 299 4.80 13.34 -35.64
CA ALA A 299 6.16 13.82 -35.42
C ALA A 299 7.19 12.68 -35.53
N ASN A 300 8.46 13.04 -35.68
CA ASN A 300 9.57 12.10 -35.76
C ASN A 300 10.40 12.12 -34.48
N LEU A 301 10.79 10.94 -34.02
CA LEU A 301 11.71 10.77 -32.91
C LEU A 301 12.95 10.00 -33.36
N THR A 302 14.12 10.57 -33.05
CA THR A 302 15.43 9.95 -33.26
C THR A 302 16.08 9.67 -31.91
N GLN A 303 16.29 8.40 -31.60
CA GLN A 303 17.13 8.01 -30.48
C GLN A 303 18.60 8.31 -30.82
N VAL A 304 19.27 9.09 -29.98
CA VAL A 304 20.72 9.24 -29.99
C VAL A 304 21.32 7.97 -29.38
N GLU A 305 22.20 7.29 -30.12
CA GLU A 305 22.87 6.09 -29.64
C GLU A 305 23.69 6.38 -28.37
N CYS A 306 23.75 5.40 -27.47
CA CYS A 306 24.70 5.44 -26.36
C CYS A 306 26.16 5.45 -26.87
N LEU A 307 27.10 5.72 -25.97
CA LEU A 307 28.54 5.76 -26.31
C LEU A 307 29.06 4.42 -26.83
N ASN A 308 28.47 3.31 -26.38
CA ASN A 308 28.74 1.97 -26.87
C ASN A 308 30.25 1.66 -26.87
N ASN A 309 30.79 1.23 -28.01
CA ASN A 309 32.19 0.94 -28.26
C ASN A 309 32.87 2.03 -29.11
N ASP A 310 32.39 3.28 -29.06
CA ASP A 310 32.96 4.39 -29.83
C ASP A 310 34.45 4.62 -29.50
N ASP A 311 35.27 4.83 -30.55
CA ASP A 311 36.73 4.89 -30.44
C ASP A 311 37.24 6.10 -29.62
N ASN A 312 36.60 7.26 -29.75
CA ASN A 312 36.96 8.45 -28.95
C ASN A 312 36.59 8.24 -27.49
N TRP A 313 35.43 7.64 -27.23
CA TRP A 313 35.02 7.27 -25.88
C TRP A 313 36.01 6.29 -25.24
N GLN A 314 36.42 5.24 -25.95
CA GLN A 314 37.44 4.30 -25.47
C GLN A 314 38.78 5.00 -25.18
N ARG A 315 39.25 5.85 -26.08
CA ARG A 315 40.51 6.59 -25.91
C ARG A 315 40.47 7.49 -24.68
N ASP A 316 39.43 8.32 -24.57
CA ASP A 316 39.34 9.32 -23.50
C ASP A 316 39.10 8.65 -22.15
N PHE A 317 38.33 7.56 -22.11
CA PHE A 317 38.11 6.78 -20.89
C PHE A 317 39.33 5.96 -20.47
N ALA A 318 40.14 5.46 -21.42
CA ALA A 318 41.45 4.89 -21.12
C ALA A 318 42.38 5.92 -20.45
N GLY A 319 42.36 7.16 -20.93
CA GLY A 319 43.05 8.28 -20.28
C GLY A 319 42.57 8.53 -18.85
N PHE A 320 41.24 8.55 -18.65
CA PHE A 320 40.62 8.66 -17.33
C PHE A 320 41.09 7.54 -16.38
N ILE A 321 41.10 6.28 -16.84
CA ILE A 321 41.55 5.12 -16.07
C ILE A 321 43.05 5.24 -15.73
N LYS A 322 43.92 5.56 -16.71
CA LYS A 322 45.37 5.67 -16.49
C LYS A 322 45.70 6.69 -15.41
N ILE A 323 45.07 7.87 -15.49
CA ILE A 323 45.31 8.92 -14.50
C ILE A 323 44.78 8.46 -13.15
N HIS A 324 43.58 7.90 -13.04
CA HIS A 324 43.07 7.40 -11.75
C HIS A 324 43.93 6.26 -11.16
N ALA A 325 44.55 5.45 -12.02
CA ALA A 325 45.49 4.40 -11.60
C ALA A 325 46.87 4.95 -11.18
N LYS A 326 47.34 6.07 -11.77
CA LYS A 326 48.73 6.57 -11.64
C LYS A 326 48.90 7.89 -10.85
N GLU A 327 47.92 8.81 -10.81
CA GLU A 327 48.00 10.14 -10.18
C GLU A 327 46.64 10.69 -9.65
N LYS A 328 46.66 11.76 -8.85
CA LYS A 328 45.45 12.52 -8.42
C LYS A 328 45.42 13.92 -9.04
N SER A 329 44.95 14.06 -10.29
CA SER A 329 44.71 15.38 -10.92
C SER A 329 43.27 15.52 -11.46
N GLU A 330 42.84 16.75 -11.79
CA GLU A 330 41.44 17.14 -12.11
C GLU A 330 40.89 16.52 -13.42
N LEU A 331 40.39 15.30 -13.29
CA LEU A 331 39.75 14.49 -14.34
C LEU A 331 38.27 14.79 -14.60
N SER A 332 37.66 15.60 -13.75
CA SER A 332 36.23 15.90 -13.77
C SER A 332 35.99 17.39 -13.91
N PHE A 333 34.87 17.76 -14.54
CA PHE A 333 34.36 19.11 -14.43
C PHE A 333 33.90 19.36 -12.99
N ALA A 334 34.17 20.56 -12.48
CA ALA A 334 33.50 21.03 -11.27
C ALA A 334 31.99 21.02 -11.55
N PRO A 335 31.15 20.56 -10.60
CA PRO A 335 29.72 20.76 -10.70
C PRO A 335 29.43 22.25 -10.93
N PRO A 336 28.54 22.61 -11.87
CA PRO A 336 28.21 24.01 -12.11
C PRO A 336 27.78 24.72 -10.80
N GLU A 337 28.34 25.90 -10.52
CA GLU A 337 27.97 26.69 -9.35
C GLU A 337 26.58 27.31 -9.54
N GLY A 338 25.75 27.32 -8.48
CA GLY A 338 24.45 27.97 -8.51
C GLY A 338 23.34 27.20 -9.26
N ILE A 339 23.50 25.88 -9.50
CA ILE A 339 22.42 25.04 -10.07
C ILE A 339 21.15 25.18 -9.23
N ASN A 340 20.09 25.72 -9.85
CA ASN A 340 18.76 25.72 -9.27
C ASN A 340 18.17 24.31 -9.36
N MET A 341 18.40 23.48 -8.34
CA MET A 341 17.81 22.15 -8.26
C MET A 341 16.32 22.27 -7.90
N PRO A 342 15.39 21.84 -8.75
CA PRO A 342 13.98 21.82 -8.40
C PRO A 342 13.77 20.97 -7.14
N LYS A 343 13.07 21.53 -6.15
CA LYS A 343 12.78 20.80 -4.92
C LYS A 343 11.87 19.62 -5.24
N LEU A 344 12.32 18.42 -4.90
CA LEU A 344 11.51 17.22 -5.05
C LEU A 344 10.47 17.14 -3.94
N GLU A 345 9.20 17.19 -4.34
CA GLU A 345 8.07 17.01 -3.44
C GLU A 345 7.25 15.79 -3.87
N MET A 346 6.73 15.07 -2.87
CA MET A 346 5.82 13.94 -3.05
C MET A 346 4.39 14.38 -2.74
N LYS A 347 3.44 14.02 -3.59
CA LYS A 347 2.00 14.24 -3.34
C LYS A 347 1.51 13.47 -2.12
N SER A 348 2.07 12.28 -1.86
CA SER A 348 1.71 11.46 -0.70
C SER A 348 2.94 10.87 0.00
N GLU A 349 3.35 11.52 1.08
CA GLU A 349 4.50 11.10 1.87
C GLU A 349 4.36 9.65 2.38
N PRO A 350 5.46 8.88 2.43
CA PRO A 350 5.44 7.55 3.02
C PRO A 350 5.18 7.66 4.53
N LEU A 351 4.64 6.58 5.12
CA LEU A 351 4.51 6.51 6.57
C LEU A 351 5.90 6.48 7.22
N SER A 352 6.12 7.32 8.23
CA SER A 352 7.30 7.26 9.07
C SER A 352 7.39 5.90 9.79
N ASP A 353 8.58 5.50 10.25
CA ASP A 353 8.73 4.20 10.92
C ASP A 353 7.99 4.14 12.26
N TYR A 354 7.87 5.28 12.94
CA TYR A 354 7.01 5.44 14.11
C TYR A 354 5.53 5.23 13.76
N ALA A 355 5.07 5.81 12.65
CA ALA A 355 3.69 5.65 12.18
C ALA A 355 3.41 4.19 11.77
N LYS A 356 4.31 3.56 11.01
CA LYS A 356 4.20 2.14 10.63
C LYS A 356 4.07 1.24 11.85
N THR A 357 4.91 1.46 12.87
CA THR A 357 4.90 0.66 14.10
C THR A 357 3.61 0.86 14.87
N SER A 358 3.18 2.11 15.06
CA SER A 358 1.93 2.45 15.78
C SER A 358 0.70 1.89 15.07
N ILE A 359 0.61 2.04 13.74
CA ILE A 359 -0.50 1.52 12.93
C ILE A 359 -0.55 -0.02 12.98
N LYS A 360 0.59 -0.72 12.98
CA LYS A 360 0.62 -2.19 13.14
C LYS A 360 0.06 -2.64 14.50
N ILE A 361 0.39 -1.92 15.56
CA ILE A 361 -0.13 -2.21 16.91
C ILE A 361 -1.64 -1.96 16.95
N VAL A 362 -2.09 -0.80 16.46
CA VAL A 362 -3.52 -0.46 16.33
C VAL A 362 -4.26 -1.50 15.49
N PHE A 363 -3.70 -1.90 14.34
CA PHE A 363 -4.27 -2.95 13.50
C PHE A 363 -4.48 -4.24 14.28
N LEU A 364 -3.44 -4.74 14.97
CA LEU A 364 -3.54 -5.98 15.74
C LEU A 364 -4.55 -5.85 16.87
N THR A 365 -4.56 -4.71 17.56
CA THR A 365 -5.50 -4.44 18.65
C THR A 365 -6.95 -4.44 18.17
N LEU A 366 -7.24 -3.76 17.07
CA LEU A 366 -8.58 -3.76 16.49
C LEU A 366 -8.95 -5.12 15.92
N PHE A 367 -8.01 -5.81 15.27
CA PHE A 367 -8.25 -7.15 14.74
C PHE A 367 -8.65 -8.13 15.84
N LEU A 368 -7.86 -8.23 16.92
CA LEU A 368 -8.14 -9.14 18.04
C LEU A 368 -9.46 -8.79 18.73
N ASP A 369 -9.73 -7.50 18.93
CA ASP A 369 -10.98 -7.05 19.52
C ASP A 369 -12.19 -7.41 18.65
N LEU A 370 -12.11 -7.20 17.34
CA LEU A 370 -13.20 -7.47 16.42
C LEU A 370 -13.44 -8.96 16.19
N VAL A 371 -12.38 -9.79 16.21
CA VAL A 371 -12.53 -11.25 16.28
C VAL A 371 -13.28 -11.61 17.56
N GLY A 372 -12.80 -11.16 18.72
CA GLY A 372 -13.43 -11.43 20.03
C GLY A 372 -14.91 -11.01 20.07
N PHE A 373 -15.22 -9.83 19.53
CA PHE A 373 -16.55 -9.25 19.50
C PHE A 373 -17.51 -10.05 18.61
N SER A 374 -17.05 -10.46 17.42
CA SER A 374 -17.89 -11.12 16.41
C SER A 374 -18.03 -12.63 16.59
N LEU A 375 -17.26 -13.26 17.50
CA LEU A 375 -17.41 -14.68 17.90
C LEU A 375 -18.85 -15.05 18.30
N ILE A 376 -19.61 -14.11 18.89
CA ILE A 376 -20.97 -14.37 19.38
C ILE A 376 -22.04 -14.42 18.28
N PHE A 377 -21.78 -13.83 17.10
CA PHE A 377 -22.80 -13.68 16.05
C PHE A 377 -23.43 -14.98 15.55
N PRO A 378 -22.67 -16.04 15.22
CA PRO A 378 -23.28 -17.30 14.79
C PRO A 378 -24.05 -18.00 15.93
N LEU A 379 -23.79 -17.62 17.19
CA LEU A 379 -24.40 -18.24 18.36
C LEU A 379 -25.76 -17.65 18.70
N PHE A 380 -26.16 -16.49 18.17
CA PHE A 380 -27.40 -15.82 18.58
C PHE A 380 -28.65 -16.73 18.55
N PRO A 381 -28.87 -17.55 17.51
CA PRO A 381 -30.01 -18.46 17.50
C PRO A 381 -29.95 -19.54 18.58
N ALA A 382 -28.77 -20.07 18.86
CA ALA A 382 -28.56 -21.12 19.85
C ALA A 382 -28.66 -20.55 21.28
N LEU A 383 -28.10 -19.35 21.51
CA LEU A 383 -28.23 -18.61 22.76
C LEU A 383 -29.70 -18.32 23.08
N ALA A 384 -30.46 -17.82 22.11
CA ALA A 384 -31.89 -17.55 22.27
C ALA A 384 -32.65 -18.79 22.75
N LYS A 385 -32.46 -19.93 22.05
CA LYS A 385 -33.08 -21.20 22.42
C LYS A 385 -32.67 -21.67 23.81
N HIS A 386 -31.39 -21.56 24.14
CA HIS A 386 -30.87 -21.97 25.45
C HIS A 386 -31.50 -21.17 26.59
N TYR A 387 -31.51 -19.84 26.51
CA TYR A 387 -32.09 -19.02 27.59
C TYR A 387 -33.61 -19.09 27.66
N LEU A 388 -34.31 -19.34 26.54
CA LEU A 388 -35.75 -19.62 26.60
C LEU A 388 -36.04 -20.91 27.39
N LEU A 389 -35.16 -21.91 27.32
CA LEU A 389 -35.29 -23.16 28.06
C LEU A 389 -34.87 -23.03 29.53
N VAL A 390 -33.76 -22.35 29.80
CA VAL A 390 -33.12 -22.32 31.13
C VAL A 390 -33.55 -21.11 31.97
N ASP A 391 -33.89 -19.99 31.35
CA ASP A 391 -34.21 -18.70 32.01
C ASP A 391 -35.42 -18.01 31.35
N GLY A 392 -36.41 -18.78 30.91
CA GLY A 392 -37.56 -18.28 30.13
C GLY A 392 -38.44 -17.25 30.86
N ASN A 393 -38.37 -17.19 32.18
CA ASN A 393 -39.08 -16.21 33.00
C ASN A 393 -38.34 -14.89 33.22
N ASN A 394 -37.13 -14.75 32.67
CA ASN A 394 -36.31 -13.55 32.81
C ASN A 394 -37.00 -12.29 32.24
N PHE A 395 -36.96 -11.21 33.00
CA PHE A 395 -37.54 -9.92 32.63
C PHE A 395 -36.99 -9.37 31.29
N PHE A 396 -35.67 -9.36 31.12
CA PHE A 396 -35.05 -8.82 29.90
C PHE A 396 -35.33 -9.70 28.69
N LEU A 397 -35.36 -11.02 28.88
CA LEU A 397 -35.64 -11.96 27.80
C LEU A 397 -37.07 -11.76 27.28
N LYS A 398 -38.06 -11.71 28.19
CA LYS A 398 -39.45 -11.41 27.86
C LYS A 398 -39.60 -10.06 27.18
N ALA A 399 -38.99 -9.00 27.72
CA ALA A 399 -39.06 -7.66 27.13
C ALA A 399 -38.56 -7.62 25.67
N ILE A 400 -37.47 -8.34 25.35
CA ILE A 400 -36.96 -8.43 23.99
C ILE A 400 -37.91 -9.23 23.09
N PHE A 401 -38.36 -10.41 23.54
CA PHE A 401 -39.22 -11.27 22.73
C PHE A 401 -40.63 -10.68 22.53
N ASP A 402 -41.22 -10.07 23.55
CA ASP A 402 -42.51 -9.38 23.46
C ASP A 402 -42.42 -8.17 22.52
N GLY A 403 -41.31 -7.41 22.62
CA GLY A 403 -41.01 -6.33 21.68
C GLY A 403 -40.91 -6.81 20.23
N ILE A 404 -40.18 -7.91 20.00
CA ILE A 404 -40.07 -8.54 18.68
C ILE A 404 -41.43 -9.05 18.19
N GLN A 405 -42.22 -9.70 19.04
CA GLN A 405 -43.54 -10.23 18.69
C GLN A 405 -44.52 -9.11 18.34
N SER A 406 -44.52 -7.99 19.07
CA SER A 406 -45.36 -6.83 18.75
C SER A 406 -45.05 -6.24 17.37
N LEU A 407 -43.77 -6.24 16.97
CA LEU A 407 -43.33 -5.83 15.64
C LEU A 407 -43.66 -6.89 14.58
N ALA A 408 -43.49 -8.18 14.90
CA ALA A 408 -43.69 -9.31 13.99
C ALA A 408 -45.16 -9.68 13.73
N PHE A 409 -46.09 -9.42 14.65
CA PHE A 409 -47.53 -9.69 14.48
C PHE A 409 -48.17 -8.84 13.37
N SER A 410 -47.59 -7.69 13.04
CA SER A 410 -47.99 -6.88 11.88
C SER A 410 -47.58 -7.50 10.53
N SER A 411 -46.85 -8.63 10.54
CA SER A 411 -46.09 -9.17 9.40
C SER A 411 -46.26 -10.68 9.14
N GLY A 412 -47.04 -11.42 9.96
CA GLY A 412 -47.40 -12.83 9.69
C GLY A 412 -46.28 -13.89 9.81
N GLN A 413 -45.31 -13.72 10.71
CA GLN A 413 -44.09 -14.55 10.76
C GLN A 413 -44.12 -15.79 11.69
N ASN A 414 -43.32 -16.81 11.32
CA ASN A 414 -43.05 -18.03 12.09
C ASN A 414 -41.97 -17.87 13.18
N TYR A 415 -41.92 -18.80 14.13
CA TYR A 415 -41.01 -18.86 15.29
C TYR A 415 -39.51 -18.66 14.96
N MET A 416 -39.03 -19.16 13.80
CA MET A 416 -37.64 -18.97 13.36
C MET A 416 -37.26 -17.51 13.08
N GLY A 417 -38.20 -16.69 12.58
CA GLY A 417 -37.97 -15.26 12.35
C GLY A 417 -37.73 -14.48 13.65
N SER A 418 -38.43 -14.87 14.72
CA SER A 418 -38.27 -14.26 16.06
C SER A 418 -36.88 -14.52 16.64
N VAL A 419 -36.27 -15.68 16.35
CA VAL A 419 -34.93 -16.06 16.82
C VAL A 419 -33.82 -15.27 16.11
N VAL A 420 -33.98 -14.93 14.83
CA VAL A 420 -33.00 -14.08 14.11
C VAL A 420 -33.15 -12.62 14.52
N LEU A 421 -34.39 -12.15 14.73
CA LEU A 421 -34.67 -10.81 15.25
C LEU A 421 -34.10 -10.59 16.66
N PHE A 422 -34.00 -11.66 17.47
CA PHE A 422 -33.32 -11.61 18.78
C PHE A 422 -31.82 -11.27 18.65
N GLY A 423 -31.11 -11.87 17.70
CA GLY A 423 -29.73 -11.50 17.39
C GLY A 423 -29.59 -10.05 16.95
N GLY A 424 -30.53 -9.56 16.13
CA GLY A 424 -30.64 -8.16 15.75
C GLY A 424 -30.85 -7.22 16.95
N ALA A 425 -31.72 -7.59 17.89
CA ALA A 425 -31.98 -6.81 19.11
C ALA A 425 -30.75 -6.73 20.03
N LEU A 426 -30.01 -7.82 20.22
CA LEU A 426 -28.75 -7.82 20.97
C LEU A 426 -27.67 -6.96 20.28
N GLY A 427 -27.58 -7.01 18.95
CA GLY A 427 -26.69 -6.16 18.17
C GLY A 427 -27.06 -4.66 18.25
N ALA A 428 -28.36 -4.35 18.24
CA ALA A 428 -28.88 -3.00 18.38
C ALA A 428 -28.62 -2.44 19.79
N LEU A 429 -28.78 -3.24 20.85
CA LEU A 429 -28.42 -2.84 22.22
C LEU A 429 -26.95 -2.44 22.32
N TYR A 430 -26.05 -3.27 21.77
CA TYR A 430 -24.62 -2.96 21.76
C TYR A 430 -24.32 -1.67 20.97
N SER A 431 -24.94 -1.50 19.81
CA SER A 431 -24.78 -0.29 18.97
C SER A 431 -25.32 0.96 19.66
N LEU A 432 -26.43 0.86 20.41
CA LEU A 432 -26.99 1.96 21.18
C LEU A 432 -26.04 2.43 22.29
N LEU A 433 -25.38 1.49 22.97
CA LEU A 433 -24.39 1.83 23.99
C LEU A 433 -23.15 2.49 23.38
N GLN A 434 -22.70 2.00 22.22
CA GLN A 434 -21.60 2.63 21.49
C GLN A 434 -21.97 4.04 21.00
N PHE A 435 -23.21 4.25 20.57
CA PHE A 435 -23.71 5.58 20.22
C PHE A 435 -23.53 6.56 21.38
N ILE A 436 -23.83 6.16 22.62
CA ILE A 436 -23.66 7.01 23.81
C ILE A 436 -22.18 7.14 24.21
N ALA A 437 -21.44 6.04 24.22
CA ALA A 437 -20.10 5.98 24.81
C ALA A 437 -18.98 6.51 23.88
N ALA A 438 -19.10 6.34 22.57
CA ALA A 438 -18.02 6.68 21.63
C ALA A 438 -17.57 8.16 21.68
N PRO A 439 -18.46 9.17 21.77
CA PRO A 439 -18.06 10.56 21.91
C PRO A 439 -17.37 10.83 23.25
N ILE A 440 -17.84 10.18 24.32
CA ILE A 440 -17.29 10.32 25.68
C ILE A 440 -15.84 9.84 25.69
N TRP A 441 -15.58 8.63 25.18
CA TRP A 441 -14.22 8.10 25.08
C TRP A 441 -13.32 8.92 24.17
N GLY A 442 -13.87 9.44 23.06
CA GLY A 442 -13.18 10.35 22.17
C GLY A 442 -12.64 11.57 22.91
N VAL A 443 -13.50 12.28 23.64
CA VAL A 443 -13.14 13.47 24.43
C VAL A 443 -12.18 13.14 25.58
N ILE A 444 -12.37 12.00 26.25
CA ILE A 444 -11.45 11.57 27.32
C ILE A 444 -10.06 11.31 26.73
N SER A 445 -9.97 10.72 25.53
CA SER A 445 -8.69 10.42 24.89
C SER A 445 -7.91 11.67 24.47
N ASP A 446 -8.60 12.74 24.03
CA ASP A 446 -7.97 14.03 23.73
C ASP A 446 -7.37 14.72 24.97
N ARG A 447 -7.83 14.34 26.17
CA ARG A 447 -7.42 14.94 27.45
C ARG A 447 -6.37 14.14 28.19
N VAL A 448 -6.53 12.83 28.25
CA VAL A 448 -5.71 11.92 29.07
C VAL A 448 -4.61 11.26 28.23
N GLY A 449 -4.74 11.26 26.91
CA GLY A 449 -3.89 10.53 25.98
C GLY A 449 -4.59 9.28 25.43
N ARG A 450 -4.07 8.75 24.32
CA ARG A 450 -4.65 7.60 23.63
C ARG A 450 -4.37 6.29 24.37
N LYS A 451 -3.15 6.12 24.91
CA LYS A 451 -2.74 4.86 25.54
C LYS A 451 -3.60 4.50 26.75
N PRO A 452 -3.86 5.39 27.73
CA PRO A 452 -4.69 5.05 28.88
C PRO A 452 -6.12 4.65 28.49
N VAL A 453 -6.71 5.35 27.53
CA VAL A 453 -8.08 5.06 27.07
C VAL A 453 -8.15 3.72 26.35
N LEU A 454 -7.18 3.39 25.49
CA LEU A 454 -7.09 2.07 24.85
C LEU A 454 -6.96 0.95 25.88
N LEU A 455 -6.14 1.14 26.92
CA LEU A 455 -5.97 0.13 27.97
C LEU A 455 -7.24 -0.09 28.78
N ILE A 456 -7.92 0.99 29.21
CA ILE A 456 -9.16 0.90 29.99
C ILE A 456 -10.27 0.24 29.17
N SER A 457 -10.43 0.64 27.91
CA SER A 457 -11.45 0.07 27.02
C SER A 457 -11.22 -1.42 26.75
N VAL A 458 -10.01 -1.82 26.38
CA VAL A 458 -9.68 -3.24 26.15
C VAL A 458 -9.79 -4.07 27.43
N PHE A 459 -9.38 -3.52 28.58
CA PHE A 459 -9.60 -4.18 29.87
C PHE A 459 -11.09 -4.36 30.18
N GLY A 460 -11.92 -3.34 29.94
CA GLY A 460 -13.37 -3.42 30.10
C GLY A 460 -14.00 -4.48 29.19
N MET A 461 -13.53 -4.59 27.94
CA MET A 461 -13.94 -5.67 27.02
C MET A 461 -13.51 -7.05 27.53
N MET A 462 -12.30 -7.18 28.07
CA MET A 462 -11.82 -8.41 28.71
C MET A 462 -12.73 -8.83 29.88
N VAL A 463 -13.11 -7.89 30.76
CA VAL A 463 -14.05 -8.15 31.86
C VAL A 463 -15.43 -8.54 31.33
N SER A 464 -15.93 -7.90 30.27
CA SER A 464 -17.18 -8.28 29.59
C SER A 464 -17.15 -9.74 29.12
N TYR A 465 -16.06 -10.18 28.49
CA TYR A 465 -15.94 -11.57 28.05
C TYR A 465 -15.82 -12.57 29.21
N LEU A 466 -15.17 -12.18 30.31
CA LEU A 466 -15.13 -13.00 31.52
C LEU A 466 -16.52 -13.16 32.13
N LEU A 467 -17.33 -12.10 32.17
CA LEU A 467 -18.72 -12.18 32.63
C LEU A 467 -19.58 -13.04 31.70
N TRP A 468 -19.34 -12.96 30.39
CA TRP A 468 -20.00 -13.84 29.42
C TRP A 468 -19.64 -15.31 29.63
N PHE A 469 -18.39 -15.62 30.01
CA PHE A 469 -17.98 -17.00 30.31
C PHE A 469 -18.82 -17.63 31.42
N PHE A 470 -19.19 -16.85 32.43
CA PHE A 470 -20.00 -17.29 33.57
C PHE A 470 -21.50 -16.93 33.43
N SER A 471 -21.98 -16.60 32.23
CA SER A 471 -23.37 -16.17 32.05
C SER A 471 -24.36 -17.34 32.08
N GLY A 472 -24.61 -17.92 33.25
CA GLY A 472 -25.64 -18.96 33.41
C GLY A 472 -27.08 -18.41 33.29
N SER A 473 -27.25 -17.12 33.57
CA SER A 473 -28.52 -16.39 33.44
C SER A 473 -28.47 -15.36 32.32
N PHE A 474 -29.63 -15.06 31.74
CA PHE A 474 -29.74 -14.08 30.67
C PHE A 474 -29.38 -12.66 31.14
N THR A 475 -29.70 -12.34 32.40
CA THR A 475 -29.32 -11.06 33.02
C THR A 475 -27.81 -10.84 33.02
N LEU A 476 -27.03 -11.87 33.33
CA LEU A 476 -25.58 -11.76 33.37
C LEU A 476 -24.99 -11.62 31.95
N LEU A 477 -25.61 -12.27 30.95
CA LEU A 477 -25.27 -12.04 29.55
C LEU A 477 -25.54 -10.59 29.13
N ILE A 478 -26.69 -10.03 29.50
CA ILE A 478 -27.02 -8.62 29.23
C ILE A 478 -26.02 -7.70 29.93
N LEU A 479 -25.68 -7.94 31.20
CA LEU A 479 -24.67 -7.16 31.91
C LEU A 479 -23.30 -7.21 31.22
N ALA A 480 -22.89 -8.39 30.76
CA ALA A 480 -21.68 -8.53 29.96
C ALA A 480 -21.75 -7.66 28.68
N ARG A 481 -22.88 -7.69 27.96
CA ARG A 481 -23.07 -6.86 26.75
C ARG A 481 -23.12 -5.36 27.07
N LEU A 482 -23.69 -4.96 28.20
CA LEU A 482 -23.73 -3.57 28.66
C LEU A 482 -22.30 -3.04 28.88
N ILE A 483 -21.49 -3.79 29.63
CA ILE A 483 -20.09 -3.43 29.89
C ILE A 483 -19.30 -3.37 28.58
N GLY A 484 -19.43 -4.37 27.71
CA GLY A 484 -18.75 -4.37 26.42
C GLY A 484 -19.14 -3.17 25.55
N GLY A 485 -20.44 -2.88 25.45
CA GLY A 485 -20.94 -1.76 24.64
C GLY A 485 -20.46 -0.40 25.13
N ILE A 486 -20.46 -0.18 26.45
CA ILE A 486 -19.93 1.05 27.05
C ILE A 486 -18.41 1.14 26.87
N MET A 487 -17.70 0.02 26.95
CA MET A 487 -16.24 -0.02 26.85
C MET A 487 -15.72 -0.05 25.39
N GLY A 488 -16.59 -0.03 24.39
CA GLY A 488 -16.25 0.01 22.95
C GLY A 488 -15.58 1.30 22.44
N GLY A 489 -14.98 2.12 23.32
CA GLY A 489 -14.24 3.34 22.97
C GLY A 489 -12.85 3.08 22.36
N ASN A 490 -12.40 1.83 22.37
CA ASN A 490 -11.14 1.41 21.74
C ASN A 490 -11.12 1.71 20.24
N ILE A 491 -12.25 1.54 19.53
CA ILE A 491 -12.34 1.77 18.07
C ILE A 491 -12.12 3.26 17.72
N SER A 492 -12.82 4.16 18.42
CA SER A 492 -12.68 5.61 18.17
C SER A 492 -11.28 6.09 18.55
N THR A 493 -10.76 5.64 19.69
CA THR A 493 -9.43 5.99 20.17
C THR A 493 -8.34 5.47 19.24
N ALA A 494 -8.42 4.21 18.78
CA ALA A 494 -7.48 3.63 17.84
C ALA A 494 -7.49 4.36 16.49
N THR A 495 -8.67 4.78 16.02
CA THR A 495 -8.78 5.60 14.81
C THR A 495 -8.12 6.97 15.02
N ALA A 496 -8.25 7.58 16.20
CA ALA A 496 -7.55 8.81 16.56
C ALA A 496 -6.02 8.63 16.67
N VAL A 497 -5.54 7.48 17.14
CA VAL A 497 -4.10 7.15 17.11
C VAL A 497 -3.56 7.18 15.68
N VAL A 498 -4.30 6.61 14.72
CA VAL A 498 -3.90 6.64 13.31
C VAL A 498 -3.83 8.08 12.82
N ALA A 499 -4.78 8.93 13.21
CA ALA A 499 -4.76 10.35 12.92
C ALA A 499 -3.52 11.05 13.52
N ASP A 500 -3.15 10.77 14.77
CA ASP A 500 -2.01 11.41 15.44
C ASP A 500 -0.66 11.10 14.76
N VAL A 501 -0.51 9.90 14.17
CA VAL A 501 0.79 9.44 13.60
C VAL A 501 0.90 9.61 12.08
N THR A 502 -0.15 10.05 11.41
CA THR A 502 -0.17 10.30 9.97
C THR A 502 -0.23 11.80 9.70
N ASN A 503 0.08 12.23 8.48
CA ASN A 503 -0.17 13.60 8.03
C ASN A 503 -1.45 13.63 7.16
N LYS A 504 -1.80 14.78 6.59
CA LYS A 504 -2.98 14.90 5.72
C LYS A 504 -2.85 14.05 4.45
N THR A 505 -1.67 14.00 3.82
CA THR A 505 -1.45 13.34 2.53
C THR A 505 -1.37 11.81 2.60
N ASN A 506 -1.10 11.25 3.79
CA ASN A 506 -1.07 9.80 4.03
C ASN A 506 -2.11 9.31 5.05
N ARG A 507 -3.03 10.18 5.51
CA ARG A 507 -4.11 9.87 6.45
C ARG A 507 -4.94 8.66 6.01
N VAL A 508 -5.38 8.61 4.75
CA VAL A 508 -6.15 7.47 4.23
C VAL A 508 -5.34 6.18 4.26
N LYS A 509 -4.03 6.21 3.98
CA LYS A 509 -3.21 4.99 4.01
C LYS A 509 -3.28 4.33 5.40
N GLY A 510 -3.24 5.15 6.46
CA GLY A 510 -3.46 4.71 7.82
C GLY A 510 -4.89 4.22 8.07
N MET A 511 -5.91 4.99 7.70
CA MET A 511 -7.32 4.63 7.92
C MET A 511 -7.74 3.35 7.17
N ALA A 512 -7.11 3.06 6.03
CA ALA A 512 -7.31 1.82 5.30
C ALA A 512 -6.90 0.59 6.12
N PHE A 513 -5.84 0.67 6.95
CA PHE A 513 -5.47 -0.44 7.85
C PHE A 513 -6.54 -0.69 8.92
N VAL A 514 -7.16 0.37 9.45
CA VAL A 514 -8.32 0.22 10.35
C VAL A 514 -9.44 -0.54 9.64
N GLY A 515 -9.77 -0.17 8.40
CA GLY A 515 -10.75 -0.90 7.58
C GLY A 515 -10.42 -2.38 7.40
N ILE A 516 -9.15 -2.70 7.09
CA ILE A 516 -8.72 -4.10 6.88
C ILE A 516 -8.83 -4.92 8.17
N ALA A 517 -8.55 -4.31 9.33
CA ALA A 517 -8.74 -4.98 10.62
C ALA A 517 -10.21 -5.35 10.86
N PHE A 518 -11.14 -4.47 10.47
CA PHE A 518 -12.58 -4.77 10.49
C PHE A 518 -12.95 -5.90 9.54
N ALA A 519 -12.54 -5.81 8.28
CA ALA A 519 -12.87 -6.84 7.30
C ALA A 519 -12.38 -8.23 7.74
N THR A 520 -11.11 -8.32 8.16
CA THR A 520 -10.51 -9.59 8.60
C THR A 520 -11.09 -10.10 9.93
N GLY A 521 -11.35 -9.21 10.89
CA GLY A 521 -11.96 -9.58 12.17
C GLY A 521 -13.37 -10.16 12.02
N PHE A 522 -14.20 -9.55 11.17
CA PHE A 522 -15.56 -10.03 10.88
C PHE A 522 -15.61 -11.29 10.01
N ILE A 523 -14.52 -11.65 9.33
CA ILE A 523 -14.41 -12.97 8.66
C ILE A 523 -14.03 -14.04 9.69
N ILE A 524 -12.97 -13.79 10.46
CA ILE A 524 -12.36 -14.80 11.32
C ILE A 524 -13.21 -15.06 12.57
N GLY A 525 -13.78 -14.02 13.18
CA GLY A 525 -14.57 -14.15 14.41
C GLY A 525 -15.79 -15.06 14.27
N PRO A 526 -16.74 -14.82 13.36
CA PRO A 526 -17.90 -15.70 13.19
C PRO A 526 -17.51 -17.14 12.81
N ALA A 527 -16.46 -17.32 11.99
CA ALA A 527 -15.96 -18.65 11.65
C ALA A 527 -15.47 -19.40 12.90
N MET A 528 -14.63 -18.78 13.72
CA MET A 528 -14.15 -19.37 14.98
C MET A 528 -15.28 -19.60 15.98
N GLY A 529 -16.25 -18.69 16.05
CA GLY A 529 -17.40 -18.78 16.95
C GLY A 529 -18.31 -19.94 16.61
N GLY A 530 -18.56 -20.17 15.32
CA GLY A 530 -19.31 -21.32 14.83
C GLY A 530 -18.61 -22.64 15.13
N ILE A 531 -17.29 -22.73 14.89
CA ILE A 531 -16.50 -23.95 15.16
C ILE A 531 -16.46 -24.26 16.65
N LEU A 532 -16.17 -23.27 17.50
CA LEU A 532 -16.10 -23.48 18.94
C LEU A 532 -17.47 -23.69 19.60
N SER A 533 -18.58 -23.39 18.91
CA SER A 533 -19.93 -23.67 19.40
C SER A 533 -20.20 -25.16 19.64
N PHE A 534 -19.43 -26.04 19.00
CA PHE A 534 -19.53 -27.49 19.20
C PHE A 534 -18.83 -27.97 20.48
N VAL A 535 -18.02 -27.12 21.13
CA VAL A 535 -17.29 -27.45 22.35
C VAL A 535 -18.13 -27.06 23.57
N ASP A 536 -18.87 -28.03 24.09
CA ASP A 536 -19.71 -27.84 25.28
C ASP A 536 -18.96 -28.22 26.56
N LEU A 537 -18.49 -27.21 27.29
CA LEU A 537 -17.76 -27.39 28.54
C LEU A 537 -18.62 -28.04 29.64
N THR A 538 -19.94 -27.88 29.59
CA THR A 538 -20.84 -28.46 30.60
C THR A 538 -20.98 -29.97 30.44
N LYS A 539 -20.75 -30.50 29.23
CA LYS A 539 -20.68 -31.95 28.98
C LYS A 539 -19.36 -32.55 29.40
N ILE A 540 -18.25 -31.83 29.19
CA ILE A 540 -16.90 -32.29 29.53
C ILE A 540 -16.66 -32.19 31.05
N TYR A 541 -17.09 -31.08 31.67
CA TYR A 541 -16.94 -30.80 33.10
C TYR A 541 -18.28 -30.37 33.73
N PRO A 542 -19.17 -31.31 34.07
CA PRO A 542 -20.53 -31.00 34.56
C PRO A 542 -20.58 -30.11 35.80
N GLN A 543 -19.55 -30.15 36.65
CA GLN A 543 -19.51 -29.34 37.87
C GLN A 543 -19.44 -27.83 37.59
N LEU A 544 -18.95 -27.43 36.41
CA LEU A 544 -18.83 -26.02 36.02
C LEU A 544 -20.17 -25.33 35.83
N SER A 545 -21.26 -26.07 35.56
CA SER A 545 -22.60 -25.50 35.42
C SER A 545 -23.07 -24.79 36.69
N SER A 546 -22.63 -25.24 37.87
CA SER A 546 -22.91 -24.58 39.17
C SER A 546 -22.28 -23.20 39.29
N TRP A 547 -21.23 -22.92 38.51
CA TRP A 547 -20.53 -21.64 38.46
C TRP A 547 -21.08 -20.70 37.37
N GLY A 548 -22.17 -21.09 36.69
CA GLY A 548 -22.76 -20.31 35.60
C GLY A 548 -22.10 -20.54 34.24
N VAL A 549 -21.24 -21.56 34.10
CA VAL A 549 -20.75 -21.98 32.79
C VAL A 549 -21.91 -22.59 31.98
N ASN A 550 -22.02 -22.19 30.72
CA ASN A 550 -23.07 -22.61 29.80
C ASN A 550 -22.44 -23.28 28.55
N PRO A 551 -23.26 -23.88 27.66
CA PRO A 551 -22.75 -24.57 26.47
C PRO A 551 -21.91 -23.72 25.52
N PHE A 552 -21.97 -22.39 25.63
CA PHE A 552 -21.24 -21.44 24.77
C PHE A 552 -20.03 -20.81 25.45
N SER A 553 -19.72 -21.17 26.70
CA SER A 553 -18.62 -20.59 27.48
C SER A 553 -17.25 -20.83 26.86
N ALA A 554 -17.05 -21.90 26.07
CA ALA A 554 -15.79 -22.09 25.32
C ALA A 554 -15.50 -20.94 24.35
N VAL A 555 -16.54 -20.40 23.71
CA VAL A 555 -16.44 -19.27 22.79
C VAL A 555 -16.11 -17.98 23.56
N ALA A 556 -16.75 -17.77 24.72
CA ALA A 556 -16.46 -16.65 25.60
C ALA A 556 -15.01 -16.69 26.15
N LEU A 557 -14.50 -17.89 26.45
CA LEU A 557 -13.12 -18.09 26.90
C LEU A 557 -12.12 -17.65 25.83
N LEU A 558 -12.35 -18.03 24.57
CA LEU A 558 -11.50 -17.57 23.47
C LEU A 558 -11.53 -16.04 23.36
N ALA A 559 -12.71 -15.42 23.42
CA ALA A 559 -12.83 -13.96 23.38
C ALA A 559 -12.05 -13.28 24.53
N PHE A 560 -12.15 -13.84 25.74
CA PHE A 560 -11.38 -13.40 26.90
C PHE A 560 -9.87 -13.53 26.68
N LEU A 561 -9.39 -14.69 26.21
CA LEU A 561 -7.97 -14.92 25.96
C LEU A 561 -7.42 -13.98 24.88
N LEU A 562 -8.14 -13.77 23.78
CA LEU A 562 -7.76 -12.82 22.73
C LEU A 562 -7.67 -11.39 23.29
N SER A 563 -8.63 -10.99 24.12
CA SER A 563 -8.62 -9.67 24.77
C SER A 563 -7.49 -9.53 25.79
N LEU A 564 -7.16 -10.60 26.54
CA LEU A 564 -6.03 -10.62 27.47
C LEU A 564 -4.70 -10.48 26.73
N VAL A 565 -4.50 -11.20 25.63
CA VAL A 565 -3.32 -11.04 24.76
C VAL A 565 -3.25 -9.61 24.24
N ASN A 566 -4.36 -9.05 23.77
CA ASN A 566 -4.45 -7.68 23.29
C ASN A 566 -4.04 -6.66 24.38
N PHE A 567 -4.57 -6.82 25.59
CA PHE A 567 -4.26 -5.97 26.74
C PHE A 567 -2.77 -6.02 27.11
N ILE A 568 -2.19 -7.21 27.26
CA ILE A 568 -0.77 -7.39 27.58
C ILE A 568 0.12 -6.79 26.48
N PHE A 569 -0.26 -6.99 25.22
CA PHE A 569 0.48 -6.46 24.07
C PHE A 569 0.46 -4.92 24.07
N LEU A 570 -0.70 -4.30 24.25
CA LEU A 570 -0.84 -2.84 24.35
C LEU A 570 -0.03 -2.26 25.52
N LEU A 571 -0.08 -2.91 26.70
CA LEU A 571 0.67 -2.46 27.87
C LEU A 571 2.16 -2.35 27.57
N ARG A 572 2.72 -3.40 26.94
CA ARG A 572 4.17 -3.55 26.68
C ARG A 572 4.66 -2.75 25.48
N GLN A 573 3.92 -2.75 24.37
CA GLN A 573 4.44 -2.30 23.08
C GLN A 573 3.92 -0.93 22.65
N PHE A 574 2.71 -0.53 23.09
CA PHE A 574 2.10 0.71 22.62
C PHE A 574 2.72 1.93 23.30
N LYS A 575 3.13 2.92 22.52
CA LYS A 575 3.63 4.21 22.98
C LYS A 575 2.54 5.26 22.83
N GLU A 576 2.54 6.27 23.71
CA GLU A 576 1.57 7.35 23.65
C GLU A 576 1.77 8.19 22.38
N THR A 577 0.69 8.44 21.65
CA THR A 577 0.70 9.21 20.40
C THR A 577 0.26 10.65 20.57
N LEU A 578 -0.40 10.99 21.69
CA LEU A 578 -0.80 12.35 22.02
C LEU A 578 0.06 12.92 23.18
N PRO A 579 1.09 13.74 22.88
CA PRO A 579 1.95 14.39 23.86
C PRO A 579 1.15 15.30 24.81
N LYS A 580 1.67 15.52 26.04
CA LYS A 580 0.95 16.29 27.07
C LYS A 580 0.67 17.73 26.65
N GLU A 581 1.51 18.29 25.79
CA GLU A 581 1.46 19.66 25.33
C GLU A 581 0.30 19.89 24.36
N LYS A 582 -0.04 18.87 23.55
CA LYS A 582 -1.12 18.87 22.55
C LYS A 582 -2.48 18.40 23.09
N ARG A 583 -2.55 18.05 24.38
CA ARG A 583 -3.81 17.60 24.99
C ARG A 583 -4.74 18.78 25.19
N LEU A 584 -6.03 18.54 25.02
CA LEU A 584 -7.07 19.55 25.19
C LEU A 584 -7.05 20.13 26.62
N LYS A 585 -6.64 21.41 26.75
CA LYS A 585 -6.60 22.15 28.03
C LYS A 585 -7.89 22.97 28.19
N GLY A 586 -8.80 22.57 29.08
CA GLY A 586 -10.01 23.36 29.38
C GLY A 586 -11.10 22.63 30.18
N VAL A 587 -12.02 23.42 30.76
CA VAL A 587 -13.21 22.94 31.49
C VAL A 587 -14.21 22.34 30.48
N VAL A 588 -14.51 21.03 30.57
CA VAL A 588 -15.66 20.50 29.81
C VAL A 588 -16.91 21.15 30.39
N ASN A 589 -17.79 21.68 29.53
CA ASN A 589 -19.20 21.77 29.90
C ASN A 589 -19.73 20.33 30.07
N ARG A 590 -19.59 19.79 31.29
CA ARG A 590 -20.08 18.45 31.64
C ARG A 590 -21.56 18.41 31.31
N THR A 591 -21.95 17.59 30.34
CA THR A 591 -23.35 17.39 30.02
C THR A 591 -23.66 15.91 30.02
N PHE A 592 -24.57 15.52 30.91
CA PHE A 592 -25.19 14.20 30.91
C PHE A 592 -26.23 14.05 29.79
N ASN A 593 -26.52 15.12 29.04
CA ASN A 593 -27.47 15.08 27.93
C ASN A 593 -26.77 14.64 26.64
N PRO A 594 -27.03 13.41 26.13
CA PRO A 594 -26.39 12.91 24.92
C PRO A 594 -26.72 13.78 23.70
N ILE A 595 -27.88 14.43 23.68
CA ILE A 595 -28.33 15.30 22.56
C ILE A 595 -27.40 16.51 22.39
N LYS A 596 -26.81 17.02 23.47
CA LYS A 596 -25.84 18.13 23.39
C LYS A 596 -24.50 17.71 22.75
N LEU A 597 -24.17 16.42 22.74
CA LEU A 597 -22.98 15.88 22.06
C LEU A 597 -23.11 15.88 20.53
N PHE A 598 -24.34 16.03 20.00
CA PHE A 598 -24.64 16.09 18.57
C PHE A 598 -24.91 17.50 18.07
N LYS A 599 -24.63 18.54 18.87
CA LYS A 599 -24.60 19.90 18.34
C LYS A 599 -23.60 19.96 17.19
N PRO A 600 -23.94 20.62 16.06
CA PRO A 600 -23.00 20.82 14.97
C PRO A 600 -21.68 21.36 15.51
N LEU A 601 -20.59 20.69 15.14
CA LEU A 601 -19.24 21.15 15.45
C LEU A 601 -18.95 22.44 14.68
N PRO A 602 -17.98 23.27 15.11
CA PRO A 602 -17.59 24.46 14.35
C PRO A 602 -17.02 24.14 12.96
N TYR A 603 -16.75 22.87 12.66
CA TYR A 603 -16.16 22.41 11.40
C TYR A 603 -17.25 21.92 10.43
N LYS A 604 -17.62 22.75 9.45
CA LYS A 604 -18.64 22.42 8.44
C LYS A 604 -18.35 21.11 7.71
N GLY A 605 -17.08 20.88 7.33
CA GLY A 605 -16.63 19.64 6.68
C GLY A 605 -16.86 18.39 7.52
N VAL A 606 -16.62 18.45 8.83
CA VAL A 606 -16.88 17.34 9.76
C VAL A 606 -18.37 17.03 9.85
N ASN A 607 -19.22 18.05 10.05
CA ASN A 607 -20.67 17.85 10.16
C ASN A 607 -21.26 17.22 8.89
N LEU A 608 -20.86 17.71 7.72
CA LEU A 608 -21.38 17.21 6.45
C LEU A 608 -20.91 15.77 6.18
N THR A 609 -19.65 15.45 6.53
CA THR A 609 -19.11 14.09 6.44
C THR A 609 -19.83 13.15 7.40
N ASN A 610 -20.05 13.57 8.65
CA ASN A 610 -20.75 12.83 9.68
C ASN A 610 -22.18 12.48 9.28
N PHE A 611 -22.93 13.45 8.78
CA PHE A 611 -24.32 13.21 8.38
C PHE A 611 -24.41 12.39 7.09
N GLY A 612 -23.54 12.64 6.11
CA GLY A 612 -23.42 11.80 4.92
C GLY A 612 -23.08 10.34 5.28
N HIS A 613 -22.17 10.14 6.23
CA HIS A 613 -21.81 8.82 6.74
C HIS A 613 -22.98 8.13 7.47
N PHE A 614 -23.70 8.84 8.31
CA PHE A 614 -24.90 8.33 9.01
C PHE A 614 -25.94 7.80 8.00
N LEU A 615 -26.31 8.60 7.00
CA LEU A 615 -27.30 8.21 6.00
C LEU A 615 -26.81 7.02 5.16
N PHE A 616 -25.55 7.04 4.73
CA PHE A 616 -24.93 5.91 4.03
C PHE A 616 -25.00 4.63 4.88
N LEU A 617 -24.55 4.68 6.15
CA LEU A 617 -24.54 3.50 7.01
C LEU A 617 -25.93 3.02 7.39
N MET A 618 -26.92 3.90 7.43
CA MET A 618 -28.29 3.51 7.73
C MET A 618 -28.84 2.63 6.60
N ALA A 619 -28.66 3.05 5.34
CA ALA A 619 -29.02 2.23 4.17
C ALA A 619 -28.16 0.97 4.10
N PHE A 620 -26.84 1.08 4.30
CA PHE A 620 -25.92 -0.05 4.23
C PHE A 620 -26.21 -1.11 5.29
N SER A 621 -26.38 -0.72 6.56
CA SER A 621 -26.64 -1.69 7.64
C SER A 621 -28.04 -2.31 7.55
N GLY A 622 -29.04 -1.55 7.06
CA GLY A 622 -30.36 -2.10 6.77
C GLY A 622 -30.30 -3.20 5.72
N MET A 623 -29.60 -2.95 4.60
CA MET A 623 -29.42 -3.96 3.57
C MET A 623 -28.59 -5.15 4.08
N GLU A 624 -27.46 -4.89 4.75
CA GLU A 624 -26.57 -5.90 5.35
C GLU A 624 -27.35 -6.86 6.25
N PHE A 625 -28.24 -6.34 7.10
CA PHE A 625 -29.09 -7.15 7.97
C PHE A 625 -30.12 -7.97 7.19
N THR A 626 -30.77 -7.39 6.18
CA THR A 626 -31.78 -8.10 5.38
C THR A 626 -31.22 -9.13 4.39
N LEU A 627 -29.90 -9.13 4.17
CA LEU A 627 -29.21 -9.95 3.17
C LEU A 627 -29.33 -11.44 3.43
N THR A 628 -29.18 -11.87 4.67
CA THR A 628 -29.29 -13.28 5.04
C THR A 628 -30.71 -13.79 4.85
N PHE A 629 -31.73 -12.95 5.09
CA PHE A 629 -33.13 -13.31 4.84
C PHE A 629 -33.41 -13.42 3.35
N LEU A 630 -32.94 -12.46 2.54
CA LEU A 630 -33.09 -12.53 1.09
C LEU A 630 -32.46 -13.79 0.50
N ALA A 631 -31.25 -14.15 0.96
CA ALA A 631 -30.52 -15.31 0.47
C ALA A 631 -31.26 -16.62 0.81
N VAL A 632 -31.86 -16.71 2.00
CA VAL A 632 -32.70 -17.84 2.39
C VAL A 632 -33.98 -17.87 1.55
N ASP A 633 -34.73 -16.76 1.50
CA ASP A 633 -36.06 -16.70 0.88
C ASP A 633 -36.03 -16.93 -0.63
N ARG A 634 -34.98 -16.47 -1.32
CA ARG A 634 -34.90 -16.55 -2.80
C ARG A 634 -34.02 -17.67 -3.33
N LEU A 635 -32.99 -18.07 -2.59
CA LEU A 635 -31.98 -19.00 -3.07
C LEU A 635 -31.86 -20.26 -2.20
N GLY A 636 -32.63 -20.35 -1.10
CA GLY A 636 -32.59 -21.50 -0.20
C GLY A 636 -31.26 -21.66 0.53
N PHE A 637 -30.52 -20.56 0.76
CA PHE A 637 -29.20 -20.62 1.39
C PHE A 637 -29.27 -21.23 2.79
N SER A 638 -28.37 -22.16 3.07
CA SER A 638 -28.13 -22.66 4.42
C SER A 638 -27.35 -21.63 5.27
N SER A 639 -27.19 -21.91 6.56
CA SER A 639 -26.30 -21.11 7.41
C SER A 639 -24.85 -21.13 6.92
N MET A 640 -24.40 -22.23 6.29
CA MET A 640 -23.06 -22.35 5.73
C MET A 640 -22.89 -21.52 4.45
N ASP A 641 -23.91 -21.47 3.60
CA ASP A 641 -23.89 -20.64 2.38
C ASP A 641 -23.82 -19.15 2.74
N ASN A 642 -24.54 -18.74 3.79
CA ASN A 642 -24.44 -17.39 4.35
C ASN A 642 -23.03 -17.11 4.93
N ALA A 643 -22.36 -18.11 5.51
CA ALA A 643 -20.97 -17.94 5.95
C ALA A 643 -20.02 -17.69 4.75
N TYR A 644 -20.15 -18.45 3.67
CA TYR A 644 -19.37 -18.22 2.44
C TYR A 644 -19.62 -16.84 1.83
N LEU A 645 -20.87 -16.38 1.86
CA LEU A 645 -21.26 -15.03 1.43
C LEU A 645 -20.48 -13.95 2.21
N PHE A 646 -20.43 -14.02 3.54
CA PHE A 646 -19.69 -13.06 4.36
C PHE A 646 -18.17 -13.15 4.17
N ILE A 647 -17.62 -14.37 3.99
CA ILE A 647 -16.21 -14.56 3.64
C ILE A 647 -15.89 -13.84 2.33
N PHE A 648 -16.74 -13.97 1.31
CA PHE A 648 -16.55 -13.29 0.03
C PHE A 648 -16.57 -11.76 0.18
N ILE A 649 -17.57 -11.20 0.88
CA ILE A 649 -17.64 -9.75 1.16
C ILE A 649 -16.35 -9.28 1.85
N GLY A 650 -15.92 -9.99 2.90
CA GLY A 650 -14.73 -9.64 3.66
C GLY A 650 -13.44 -9.71 2.84
N LEU A 651 -13.29 -10.71 1.96
CA LEU A 651 -12.16 -10.81 1.04
C LEU A 651 -12.14 -9.64 0.05
N VAL A 652 -13.28 -9.29 -0.56
CA VAL A 652 -13.36 -8.14 -1.46
C VAL A 652 -13.02 -6.85 -0.72
N LEU A 653 -13.55 -6.65 0.50
CA LEU A 653 -13.22 -5.50 1.35
C LEU A 653 -11.71 -5.39 1.58
N ALA A 654 -11.06 -6.47 2.01
CA ALA A 654 -9.63 -6.50 2.31
C ALA A 654 -8.78 -6.22 1.06
N VAL A 655 -9.14 -6.81 -0.09
CA VAL A 655 -8.43 -6.63 -1.37
C VAL A 655 -8.59 -5.19 -1.88
N VAL A 656 -9.80 -4.64 -1.87
CA VAL A 656 -10.06 -3.29 -2.38
C VAL A 656 -9.44 -2.24 -1.44
N GLN A 657 -9.56 -2.40 -0.12
CA GLN A 657 -8.93 -1.47 0.84
C GLN A 657 -7.40 -1.53 0.78
N GLY A 658 -6.80 -2.72 0.79
CA GLY A 658 -5.34 -2.91 0.79
C GLY A 658 -4.68 -2.64 -0.57
N GLY A 659 -5.40 -2.87 -1.66
CA GLY A 659 -4.92 -2.74 -3.04
C GLY A 659 -5.26 -1.41 -3.68
N VAL A 660 -6.53 -1.00 -3.67
CA VAL A 660 -7.01 0.20 -4.38
C VAL A 660 -6.94 1.43 -3.48
N VAL A 661 -7.66 1.42 -2.35
CA VAL A 661 -7.81 2.61 -1.50
C VAL A 661 -6.48 3.04 -0.92
N ARG A 662 -5.73 2.13 -0.29
CA ARG A 662 -4.42 2.43 0.30
C ARG A 662 -3.40 2.97 -0.71
N ARG A 663 -3.50 2.60 -1.99
CA ARG A 663 -2.52 3.00 -3.00
C ARG A 663 -2.93 4.26 -3.77
N LYS A 664 -4.21 4.38 -4.12
CA LYS A 664 -4.69 5.42 -5.05
C LYS A 664 -5.48 6.55 -4.40
N ALA A 665 -5.96 6.40 -3.16
CA ALA A 665 -6.84 7.40 -2.57
C ALA A 665 -6.19 8.79 -2.43
N SER A 666 -4.90 8.84 -2.11
CA SER A 666 -4.15 10.10 -2.01
C SER A 666 -3.95 10.81 -3.36
N GLU A 667 -3.99 10.07 -4.47
CA GLU A 667 -3.89 10.62 -5.83
C GLU A 667 -5.25 11.06 -6.36
N VAL A 668 -6.29 10.26 -6.10
CA VAL A 668 -7.66 10.50 -6.57
C VAL A 668 -8.38 11.55 -5.72
N GLY A 669 -7.99 11.69 -4.46
CA GLY A 669 -8.66 12.46 -3.43
C GLY A 669 -9.73 11.66 -2.69
N GLU A 670 -9.80 11.83 -1.36
CA GLU A 670 -10.69 11.09 -0.48
C GLU A 670 -12.17 11.30 -0.81
N ARG A 671 -12.55 12.57 -1.08
CA ARG A 671 -13.93 12.92 -1.46
C ARG A 671 -14.35 12.21 -2.74
N LYS A 672 -13.49 12.24 -3.78
CA LYS A 672 -13.79 11.63 -5.07
C LYS A 672 -13.86 10.11 -4.97
N MET A 673 -12.96 9.48 -4.21
CA MET A 673 -12.98 8.04 -3.99
C MET A 673 -14.21 7.60 -3.18
N ALA A 674 -14.62 8.36 -2.16
CA ALA A 674 -15.86 8.08 -1.44
C ALA A 674 -17.10 8.17 -2.35
N LEU A 675 -17.16 9.18 -3.24
CA LEU A 675 -18.22 9.30 -4.24
C LEU A 675 -18.23 8.13 -5.22
N MET A 676 -17.07 7.73 -5.74
CA MET A 676 -16.95 6.53 -6.59
C MET A 676 -17.51 5.30 -5.89
N GLY A 677 -17.18 5.12 -4.60
CA GLY A 677 -17.72 4.04 -3.79
C GLY A 677 -19.25 4.08 -3.65
N LEU A 678 -19.83 5.27 -3.41
CA LEU A 678 -21.29 5.43 -3.32
C LEU A 678 -21.99 5.14 -4.65
N PHE A 679 -21.43 5.60 -5.77
CA PHE A 679 -21.95 5.26 -7.10
C PHE A 679 -21.86 3.76 -7.38
N LEU A 680 -20.81 3.09 -6.89
CA LEU A 680 -20.63 1.66 -7.05
C LEU A 680 -21.64 0.83 -6.25
N LEU A 681 -22.13 1.34 -5.12
CA LEU A 681 -23.15 0.66 -4.30
C LEU A 681 -24.50 0.56 -5.00
N ILE A 682 -24.88 1.54 -5.83
CA ILE A 682 -26.18 1.58 -6.51
C ILE A 682 -26.41 0.33 -7.39
N PRO A 683 -25.56 0.02 -8.39
CA PRO A 683 -25.74 -1.20 -9.20
C PRO A 683 -25.61 -2.47 -8.35
N GLY A 684 -24.78 -2.47 -7.30
CA GLY A 684 -24.69 -3.59 -6.36
C GLY A 684 -26.01 -3.88 -5.65
N LEU A 685 -26.64 -2.83 -5.10
CA LEU A 685 -27.94 -2.90 -4.45
C LEU A 685 -29.04 -3.36 -5.41
N LEU A 686 -29.12 -2.75 -6.59
CA LEU A 686 -30.12 -3.13 -7.59
C LEU A 686 -29.97 -4.60 -7.99
N ALA A 687 -28.73 -5.06 -8.22
CA ALA A 687 -28.44 -6.45 -8.57
C ALA A 687 -28.85 -7.44 -7.47
N ILE A 688 -28.60 -7.12 -6.19
CA ILE A 688 -29.05 -7.94 -5.06
C ILE A 688 -30.59 -7.94 -5.00
N GLY A 689 -31.23 -6.78 -5.15
CA GLY A 689 -32.69 -6.63 -5.07
C GLY A 689 -33.47 -7.42 -6.14
N ILE A 690 -32.92 -7.58 -7.34
CA ILE A 690 -33.53 -8.37 -8.44
C ILE A 690 -33.01 -9.81 -8.53
N THR A 691 -32.10 -10.24 -7.65
CA THR A 691 -31.42 -11.52 -7.80
C THR A 691 -32.41 -12.70 -7.83
N LYS A 692 -32.14 -13.63 -8.75
CA LYS A 692 -32.82 -14.92 -8.92
C LYS A 692 -31.84 -16.10 -8.94
N GLY A 693 -30.55 -15.83 -8.77
CA GLY A 693 -29.52 -16.85 -8.86
C GLY A 693 -28.24 -16.45 -8.14
N VAL A 694 -27.45 -17.45 -7.78
CA VAL A 694 -26.23 -17.29 -6.97
C VAL A 694 -25.24 -16.33 -7.64
N PHE A 695 -24.97 -16.50 -8.94
CA PHE A 695 -24.01 -15.66 -9.65
C PHE A 695 -24.35 -14.16 -9.57
N MET A 696 -25.62 -13.80 -9.82
CA MET A 696 -26.07 -12.42 -9.76
C MET A 696 -25.98 -11.81 -8.36
N LEU A 697 -26.27 -12.62 -7.33
CA LEU A 697 -26.07 -12.20 -5.94
C LEU A 697 -24.60 -11.84 -5.72
N TYR A 698 -23.65 -12.71 -6.07
CA TYR A 698 -22.22 -12.47 -5.87
C TYR A 698 -21.67 -11.27 -6.68
N VAL A 699 -22.20 -11.02 -7.89
CA VAL A 699 -21.90 -9.79 -8.64
C VAL A 699 -22.37 -8.55 -7.87
N GLY A 700 -23.60 -8.57 -7.36
CA GLY A 700 -24.12 -7.48 -6.52
C GLY A 700 -23.30 -7.27 -5.25
N LEU A 701 -22.90 -8.35 -4.59
CA LEU A 701 -22.05 -8.33 -3.39
C LEU A 701 -20.64 -7.81 -3.67
N PHE A 702 -20.07 -8.09 -4.84
CA PHE A 702 -18.78 -7.54 -5.24
C PHE A 702 -18.84 -6.01 -5.27
N PHE A 703 -19.85 -5.45 -5.95
CA PHE A 703 -20.05 -4.00 -6.01
C PHE A 703 -20.35 -3.39 -4.65
N LEU A 704 -21.16 -4.09 -3.84
CA LEU A 704 -21.47 -3.69 -2.47
C LEU A 704 -20.19 -3.58 -1.62
N ALA A 705 -19.40 -4.66 -1.59
CA ALA A 705 -18.18 -4.74 -0.81
C ALA A 705 -17.11 -3.76 -1.33
N ALA A 706 -16.92 -3.66 -2.64
CA ALA A 706 -15.98 -2.71 -3.24
C ALA A 706 -16.38 -1.26 -2.95
N GLY A 707 -17.67 -0.93 -3.00
CA GLY A 707 -18.19 0.40 -2.66
C GLY A 707 -17.94 0.74 -1.19
N GLY A 708 -18.34 -0.16 -0.28
CA GLY A 708 -18.10 0.00 1.17
C GLY A 708 -16.61 0.13 1.52
N ALA A 709 -15.75 -0.62 0.84
CA ALA A 709 -14.29 -0.54 0.97
C ALA A 709 -13.74 0.85 0.69
N MET A 710 -14.28 1.54 -0.32
CA MET A 710 -13.86 2.89 -0.71
C MET A 710 -14.42 3.97 0.22
N ILE A 711 -15.69 3.84 0.64
CA ILE A 711 -16.39 4.88 1.41
C ILE A 711 -15.83 5.00 2.82
N ILE A 712 -15.78 3.90 3.58
CA ILE A 712 -15.53 3.96 5.03
C ILE A 712 -14.17 4.58 5.37
N PRO A 713 -13.02 4.15 4.78
CA PRO A 713 -11.73 4.73 5.08
C PRO A 713 -11.62 6.20 4.64
N CYS A 714 -12.21 6.56 3.50
CA CYS A 714 -12.15 7.92 2.96
C CYS A 714 -12.98 8.88 3.81
N LEU A 715 -14.21 8.54 4.20
CA LEU A 715 -15.02 9.37 5.09
C LEU A 715 -14.39 9.51 6.48
N THR A 716 -13.79 8.43 7.00
CA THR A 716 -13.06 8.48 8.28
C THR A 716 -11.86 9.42 8.19
N ALA A 717 -11.11 9.37 7.09
CA ALA A 717 -9.98 10.27 6.86
C ALA A 717 -10.42 11.73 6.68
N LEU A 718 -11.51 11.99 5.95
CA LEU A 718 -12.06 13.33 5.77
C LEU A 718 -12.46 13.97 7.11
N VAL A 719 -13.15 13.23 8.00
CA VAL A 719 -13.43 13.71 9.36
C VAL A 719 -12.14 14.11 10.07
N SER A 720 -11.11 13.28 9.99
CA SER A 720 -9.82 13.56 10.62
C SER A 720 -9.11 14.77 10.01
N ILE A 721 -9.14 14.93 8.68
CA ILE A 721 -8.48 16.04 7.96
C ILE A 721 -9.16 17.38 8.25
N TYR A 722 -10.50 17.41 8.37
CA TYR A 722 -11.23 18.63 8.73
C TYR A 722 -11.18 18.96 10.23
N THR A 723 -10.63 18.07 11.05
CA THR A 723 -10.55 18.24 12.50
C THR A 723 -9.17 18.76 12.91
N PRO A 724 -9.08 19.76 13.80
CA PRO A 724 -7.80 20.16 14.38
C PRO A 724 -7.13 19.02 15.17
N ASP A 725 -5.80 19.04 15.26
CA ASP A 725 -5.03 17.97 15.92
C ASP A 725 -5.46 17.69 17.38
N GLU A 726 -5.93 18.71 18.10
CA GLU A 726 -6.31 18.61 19.52
C GLU A 726 -7.71 17.97 19.76
N GLU A 727 -8.58 17.95 18.73
CA GLU A 727 -9.97 17.46 18.84
C GLU A 727 -10.21 16.17 18.03
N GLN A 728 -9.15 15.48 17.59
CA GLN A 728 -9.26 14.27 16.77
C GLN A 728 -10.15 13.20 17.42
N GLY A 729 -9.99 12.96 18.73
CA GLY A 729 -10.77 11.98 19.48
C GLY A 729 -12.26 12.33 19.52
N LYS A 730 -12.59 13.60 19.80
CA LYS A 730 -13.97 14.11 19.84
C LYS A 730 -14.68 13.96 18.48
N SER A 731 -14.08 14.45 17.39
CA SER A 731 -14.71 14.38 16.06
C SER A 731 -14.87 12.94 15.57
N ILE A 732 -13.83 12.11 15.73
CA ILE A 732 -13.89 10.68 15.37
C ILE A 732 -14.88 9.94 16.28
N GLY A 733 -14.96 10.28 17.56
CA GLY A 733 -15.93 9.74 18.51
C GLY A 733 -17.37 10.02 18.08
N ILE A 734 -17.67 11.24 17.64
CA ILE A 734 -18.98 11.62 17.09
C ILE A 734 -19.26 10.88 15.76
N PHE A 735 -18.28 10.79 14.87
CA PHE A 735 -18.40 10.03 13.62
C PHE A 735 -18.77 8.56 13.89
N ARG A 736 -18.08 7.91 14.84
CA ARG A 736 -18.37 6.52 15.25
C ARG A 736 -19.72 6.38 15.92
N SER A 737 -20.08 7.34 16.77
CA SER A 737 -21.38 7.39 17.44
C SER A 737 -22.53 7.43 16.44
N LEU A 738 -22.47 8.33 15.44
CA LEU A 738 -23.47 8.39 14.39
C LEU A 738 -23.51 7.11 13.55
N GLY A 739 -22.37 6.50 13.26
CA GLY A 739 -22.33 5.19 12.62
C GLY A 739 -23.00 4.08 13.44
N ALA A 740 -22.86 4.12 14.78
CA ALA A 740 -23.53 3.19 15.68
C ALA A 740 -25.06 3.44 15.72
N LEU A 741 -25.49 4.71 15.73
CA LEU A 741 -26.91 5.07 15.63
C LEU A 741 -27.52 4.57 14.31
N ALA A 742 -26.80 4.72 13.21
CA ALA A 742 -27.21 4.20 11.90
C ALA A 742 -27.41 2.68 11.92
N ARG A 743 -26.57 1.94 12.65
CA ARG A 743 -26.70 0.48 12.86
C ARG A 743 -27.83 0.08 13.82
N VAL A 744 -28.40 1.01 14.58
CA VAL A 744 -29.64 0.78 15.35
C VAL A 744 -30.84 0.90 14.42
N PHE A 745 -30.96 2.02 13.69
CA PHE A 745 -32.14 2.29 12.85
C PHE A 745 -32.15 1.52 11.54
N GLY A 746 -31.00 1.31 10.92
CA GLY A 746 -30.88 0.65 9.61
C GLY A 746 -31.54 -0.73 9.58
N PRO A 747 -31.14 -1.68 10.45
CA PRO A 747 -31.76 -3.00 10.51
C PRO A 747 -33.27 -2.98 10.76
N ILE A 748 -33.74 -2.06 11.64
CA ILE A 748 -35.17 -1.91 11.94
C ILE A 748 -35.95 -1.48 10.70
N LEU A 749 -35.49 -0.41 10.04
CA LEU A 749 -36.13 0.10 8.82
C LEU A 749 -36.05 -0.92 7.68
N GLY A 750 -34.88 -1.55 7.50
CA GLY A 750 -34.67 -2.61 6.53
C GLY A 750 -35.62 -3.78 6.73
N ALA A 751 -35.77 -4.26 7.96
CA ALA A 751 -36.69 -5.33 8.29
C ALA A 751 -38.16 -4.93 8.05
N ILE A 752 -38.59 -3.75 8.49
CA ILE A 752 -39.96 -3.27 8.27
C ILE A 752 -40.28 -3.21 6.76
N ILE A 753 -39.37 -2.66 5.96
CA ILE A 753 -39.53 -2.59 4.49
C ILE A 753 -39.56 -4.00 3.89
N TYR A 754 -38.64 -4.87 4.32
CA TYR A 754 -38.53 -6.24 3.83
C TYR A 754 -39.85 -7.00 4.00
N TRP A 755 -40.43 -6.94 5.21
CA TRP A 755 -41.62 -7.72 5.55
C TRP A 755 -42.92 -7.09 5.07
N LYS A 756 -43.01 -5.75 4.99
CA LYS A 756 -44.24 -5.08 4.50
C LYS A 756 -44.32 -4.97 2.99
N MET A 757 -43.18 -4.77 2.31
CA MET A 757 -43.16 -4.47 0.88
C MET A 757 -42.58 -5.62 0.06
N GLY A 758 -41.80 -6.52 0.69
CA GLY A 758 -41.22 -7.71 0.06
C GLY A 758 -39.69 -7.65 -0.02
N SER A 759 -39.09 -8.81 -0.28
CA SER A 759 -37.65 -9.04 -0.10
C SER A 759 -36.72 -8.14 -0.91
N GLY A 760 -37.16 -7.61 -2.06
CA GLY A 760 -36.33 -6.75 -2.93
C GLY A 760 -36.33 -5.26 -2.55
N TYR A 761 -37.37 -4.80 -1.86
CA TYR A 761 -37.59 -3.37 -1.62
C TYR A 761 -36.55 -2.67 -0.73
N PRO A 762 -35.97 -3.30 0.31
CA PRO A 762 -34.89 -2.68 1.08
C PRO A 762 -33.70 -2.25 0.21
N TYR A 763 -33.43 -2.99 -0.86
CA TYR A 763 -32.32 -2.74 -1.77
C TYR A 763 -32.64 -1.64 -2.78
N PHE A 764 -33.85 -1.65 -3.36
CA PHE A 764 -34.29 -0.60 -4.29
C PHE A 764 -34.41 0.76 -3.60
N LEU A 765 -35.06 0.78 -2.44
CA LEU A 765 -35.20 2.00 -1.65
C LEU A 765 -33.85 2.43 -1.08
N GLY A 766 -32.98 1.49 -0.68
CA GLY A 766 -31.60 1.79 -0.32
C GLY A 766 -30.82 2.46 -1.45
N ALA A 767 -30.93 1.94 -2.69
CA ALA A 767 -30.25 2.51 -3.85
C ALA A 767 -30.73 3.93 -4.16
N LEU A 768 -32.05 4.18 -4.07
CA LEU A 768 -32.63 5.51 -4.23
C LEU A 768 -32.19 6.45 -3.09
N PHE A 769 -32.16 5.94 -1.86
CA PHE A 769 -31.79 6.71 -0.68
C PHE A 769 -30.32 7.17 -0.71
N LEU A 770 -29.43 6.40 -1.34
CA LEU A 770 -28.01 6.77 -1.50
C LEU A 770 -27.78 8.03 -2.34
N ILE A 771 -28.77 8.53 -3.09
CA ILE A 771 -28.68 9.82 -3.78
C ILE A 771 -28.43 10.96 -2.79
N ILE A 772 -29.04 10.90 -1.59
CA ILE A 772 -28.90 11.92 -0.56
C ILE A 772 -27.44 12.03 -0.07
N PRO A 773 -26.80 10.97 0.46
CA PRO A 773 -25.39 11.05 0.86
C PRO A 773 -24.45 11.37 -0.31
N ILE A 774 -24.75 10.97 -1.56
CA ILE A 774 -23.97 11.38 -2.75
C ILE A 774 -23.97 12.90 -2.91
N LEU A 775 -25.15 13.52 -2.87
CA LEU A 775 -25.27 14.98 -2.98
C LEU A 775 -24.56 15.70 -1.83
N MET A 776 -24.69 15.18 -0.60
CA MET A 776 -24.05 15.77 0.57
C MET A 776 -22.51 15.67 0.51
N ILE A 777 -21.97 14.51 0.15
CA ILE A 777 -20.52 14.31 0.06
C ILE A 777 -19.92 15.09 -1.12
N ARG A 778 -20.68 15.31 -2.19
CA ARG A 778 -20.28 16.19 -3.30
C ARG A 778 -20.08 17.65 -2.87
N LEU A 779 -20.85 18.11 -1.88
CA LEU A 779 -20.77 19.47 -1.33
C LEU A 779 -19.63 19.67 -0.30
N LEU A 780 -18.84 18.62 -0.02
CA LEU A 780 -17.69 18.76 0.86
C LEU A 780 -16.62 19.67 0.24
N PRO A 781 -16.03 20.60 1.01
CA PRO A 781 -14.92 21.43 0.54
C PRO A 781 -13.72 20.55 0.20
N GLU A 782 -12.89 20.94 -0.77
CA GLU A 782 -11.65 20.22 -0.97
C GLU A 782 -10.76 20.37 0.27
N PRO A 783 -10.19 19.28 0.80
CA PRO A 783 -9.27 19.39 1.91
C PRO A 783 -8.06 20.22 1.47
N GLU A 784 -7.73 21.27 2.22
CA GLU A 784 -6.47 22.01 2.04
C GLU A 784 -5.31 21.07 2.39
N LEU A 785 -4.75 20.45 1.35
CA LEU A 785 -3.49 19.75 1.35
C LEU A 785 -2.40 20.84 1.28
N ALA A 786 -2.14 21.45 2.43
CA ALA A 786 -1.07 22.44 2.57
C ALA A 786 0.30 21.85 2.20
#